data_AF-B3CRU3-F1
#
_entry.id   AF-B3CRU3-F1
#
_cell.length_a   1.000
_cell.length_b   1.000
_cell.length_c   1.000
_cell.angle_alpha   90.00
_cell.angle_beta   90.00
_cell.angle_gamma   90.00
#
_symmetry.space_group_name_H-M   'P 1'
#
loop_
_entity.id
_entity.type
_entity.pdbx_description
1 polymer ?
#
loop_
_entity_poly.entity_id
_entity_poly.type
_entity_poly.pdbx_seq_one_letter_code
_entity_poly.pdbx_strand_id
1 'polypeptide(L)'
;MSKRKNENQISSTSNDNVYKKRKYDEKENSITKNTNLQKKRKYGEDENSVTNDDNIQSLSSHKKQRIQQSNLLDENIFKDWFMVPLKHIASTNIVIRLWINQSTINQISNLFNHSADILRDWRKLKNSINDKILMLQLPESITQQLVSINKFIGTELYKWIKYHDNDVLYNDKSEYLAINYICNIEWTPRGTINYLQTARNILARDDNGLSNDQKYRLACNYCLEDSITNYAQKVNLASYLQTISIYSKPMVYFWTSHTYSTNIDSTTADVKTIDALVSDYNNRNRTNIDTNTYIFNILIEDNCHKAMNCVPIEYIWNRLSYEEQLKKITLAINKINNREFRSLLLSQLDYEQQKKIFQNSYFLSITLMRFLNDLLLSDYFLPIAYNALNIMPEKSFFYLIEAVADRIGPSLYSKIYDDNHYKFIFKELWQFAPKRLKEYVLECNNTDLIQNFIVFKLFLNDEINNDIDIAKLVLADANATHKNNIMFCGSLQCGVKKCSDLIIKNQWNFLDTFIKLLISSTEDINTLKQELIKDHGYQITIHFYQKQEYDKAEHFLKWCLESDEKIKTFKKELASKEFSCKILESIVTSNKSDFIEIEHYFQWCASNDLKIINELKESIPQKWFQEVIFKLIEQDQYELLDQILNWCFSNDQEKINNCKNSFYTTKRSNSYYCFSYLIYRLIEKDDSFQLLDKFVKWCFTDIQKINQFKKWILCPQDDIYSVCIYQLQKYKFELADKSVSWAALSHEEIALFKNKLLGSEDIKYIVTYYLAEPDKLQLLIKWFSPSIYAITNFKEIISNKSYYSYCSESLDRYLQECENIDHSIKNDVKDIVENLLLNVENITSNDQSAVNAIGELALNI
;
A
#
# COMPACT_ATOMS: atom_id res chain seq x y z
N MET A 1 -89.91 27.58 7.57
CA MET A 1 -91.23 27.33 6.92
C MET A 1 -91.24 28.00 5.55
N SER A 2 -91.52 27.28 4.45
CA SER A 2 -91.76 27.84 3.08
C SER A 2 -90.62 28.70 2.47
N LYS A 3 -90.46 28.85 1.15
CA LYS A 3 -91.10 28.22 -0.04
C LYS A 3 -90.12 28.33 -1.23
N ARG A 4 -90.16 27.29 -2.09
CA ARG A 4 -89.94 27.23 -3.56
C ARG A 4 -88.92 28.16 -4.27
N LYS A 5 -88.12 27.48 -5.10
CA LYS A 5 -87.29 27.96 -6.23
C LYS A 5 -88.10 28.73 -7.29
N ASN A 6 -87.39 29.60 -8.02
CA ASN A 6 -87.25 29.67 -9.50
C ASN A 6 -86.25 30.82 -9.79
N GLU A 7 -85.44 30.91 -10.84
CA GLU A 7 -84.90 30.05 -11.91
C GLU A 7 -83.92 30.94 -12.73
N ASN A 8 -83.04 30.33 -13.54
CA ASN A 8 -82.06 30.88 -14.52
C ASN A 8 -80.58 30.88 -14.03
N GLN A 9 -79.67 30.00 -14.52
CA GLN A 9 -79.08 29.90 -15.88
C GLN A 9 -78.30 31.18 -16.27
N ILE A 10 -77.03 31.20 -16.74
CA ILE A 10 -76.11 30.22 -17.39
C ILE A 10 -74.66 30.79 -17.27
N SER A 11 -73.51 30.08 -17.30
CA SER A 11 -73.12 28.67 -17.06
C SER A 11 -71.57 28.52 -17.08
N SER A 12 -70.96 27.59 -16.32
CA SER A 12 -69.63 27.01 -16.67
C SER A 12 -69.46 25.60 -16.09
N THR A 13 -69.00 24.66 -16.92
CA THR A 13 -68.90 23.23 -16.57
C THR A 13 -67.53 22.87 -16.01
N SER A 14 -67.49 22.45 -14.75
CA SER A 14 -66.51 21.49 -14.22
C SER A 14 -67.25 20.22 -13.80
N ASN A 15 -66.72 19.05 -14.13
CA ASN A 15 -67.28 17.78 -13.68
C ASN A 15 -66.16 16.81 -13.34
N ASP A 16 -66.10 16.43 -12.06
CA ASP A 16 -65.27 15.34 -11.56
C ASP A 16 -65.71 14.00 -12.16
N ASN A 17 -64.78 13.02 -12.19
CA ASN A 17 -65.01 11.65 -11.71
C ASN A 17 -63.66 10.88 -11.73
N VAL A 18 -63.06 10.61 -10.57
CA VAL A 18 -63.23 9.37 -9.78
C VAL A 18 -62.59 8.13 -10.43
N TYR A 19 -61.44 7.74 -9.88
CA TYR A 19 -60.74 6.49 -10.18
C TYR A 19 -61.60 5.26 -9.87
N LYS A 20 -61.79 4.38 -10.86
CA LYS A 20 -62.38 3.04 -10.66
C LYS A 20 -61.31 1.96 -10.56
N LYS A 21 -61.29 1.33 -9.39
CA LYS A 21 -60.62 0.07 -9.04
C LYS A 21 -61.08 -1.07 -9.98
N ARG A 22 -60.17 -1.91 -10.48
CA ARG A 22 -60.50 -3.24 -11.00
C ARG A 22 -59.57 -4.30 -10.41
N LYS A 23 -60.18 -5.37 -9.89
CA LYS A 23 -59.53 -6.65 -9.62
C LYS A 23 -59.40 -7.43 -10.93
N TYR A 24 -58.55 -8.45 -10.93
CA TYR A 24 -58.78 -9.67 -11.71
C TYR A 24 -58.86 -10.85 -10.75
N ASP A 25 -59.69 -11.83 -11.10
CA ASP A 25 -60.12 -12.92 -10.22
C ASP A 25 -59.27 -14.19 -10.43
N GLU A 26 -58.89 -14.85 -9.34
CA GLU A 26 -58.47 -16.26 -9.37
C GLU A 26 -59.68 -17.15 -9.08
N LYS A 27 -59.83 -18.22 -9.88
CA LYS A 27 -60.92 -19.19 -9.71
C LYS A 27 -60.63 -20.17 -8.58
N GLU A 28 -61.62 -20.41 -7.74
CA GLU A 28 -61.63 -21.49 -6.77
C GLU A 28 -61.49 -22.86 -7.44
N ASN A 29 -60.75 -23.76 -6.79
CA ASN A 29 -61.10 -25.17 -6.74
C ASN A 29 -60.91 -25.65 -5.30
N SER A 30 -61.99 -26.10 -4.69
CA SER A 30 -62.07 -26.48 -3.28
C SER A 30 -61.65 -27.93 -3.05
N ILE A 31 -61.12 -28.23 -1.86
CA ILE A 31 -61.27 -29.52 -1.15
C ILE A 31 -61.16 -29.26 0.36
N THR A 32 -61.77 -30.14 1.15
CA THR A 32 -62.38 -29.86 2.47
C THR A 32 -61.55 -30.13 3.73
N LYS A 33 -61.78 -29.29 4.76
CA LYS A 33 -61.92 -29.55 6.22
C LYS A 33 -61.25 -30.80 6.86
N ASN A 34 -60.51 -30.55 7.96
CA ASN A 34 -60.77 -31.17 9.28
C ASN A 34 -60.07 -30.37 10.41
N THR A 35 -60.76 -29.53 11.19
CA THR A 35 -61.39 -29.76 12.52
C THR A 35 -60.52 -30.28 13.70
N ASN A 36 -60.48 -29.44 14.75
CA ASN A 36 -60.37 -29.75 16.20
C ASN A 36 -59.08 -30.34 16.80
N LEU A 37 -58.51 -29.63 17.79
CA LEU A 37 -58.60 -30.04 19.21
C LEU A 37 -58.19 -28.94 20.21
N GLN A 38 -59.07 -28.67 21.18
CA GLN A 38 -58.78 -27.89 22.40
C GLN A 38 -58.40 -28.83 23.57
N LYS A 39 -57.49 -28.39 24.46
CA LYS A 39 -57.38 -28.77 25.90
C LYS A 39 -56.33 -27.84 26.55
N LYS A 40 -56.65 -26.82 27.34
CA LYS A 40 -57.15 -26.75 28.75
C LYS A 40 -56.19 -27.30 29.85
N ARG A 41 -55.60 -26.34 30.58
CA ARG A 41 -55.36 -26.27 32.05
C ARG A 41 -54.36 -27.24 32.72
N LYS A 42 -53.40 -26.67 33.46
CA LYS A 42 -53.53 -26.46 34.93
C LYS A 42 -52.55 -25.41 35.47
N TYR A 43 -52.94 -24.75 36.55
CA TYR A 43 -52.10 -23.90 37.41
C TYR A 43 -51.38 -24.76 38.44
N GLY A 44 -50.26 -24.25 38.94
CA GLY A 44 -49.61 -24.62 40.20
C GLY A 44 -48.81 -23.42 40.68
N GLU A 45 -49.20 -22.85 41.81
CA GLU A 45 -48.48 -21.76 42.50
C GLU A 45 -47.42 -22.37 43.41
N ASP A 46 -46.29 -21.69 43.57
CA ASP A 46 -45.54 -21.61 44.84
C ASP A 46 -44.59 -20.40 44.75
N GLU A 47 -44.48 -19.65 45.85
CA GLU A 47 -43.89 -18.30 45.89
C GLU A 47 -42.41 -18.27 46.33
N ASN A 48 -41.79 -17.10 46.14
CA ASN A 48 -40.56 -16.59 46.79
C ASN A 48 -39.18 -16.97 46.20
N SER A 49 -38.67 -16.12 45.30
CA SER A 49 -37.50 -15.28 45.64
C SER A 49 -37.40 -14.04 44.74
N VAL A 50 -36.99 -12.90 45.32
CA VAL A 50 -36.94 -11.58 44.68
C VAL A 50 -35.61 -11.36 43.95
N THR A 51 -35.64 -11.11 42.62
CA THR A 51 -34.59 -10.34 41.91
C THR A 51 -35.10 -9.75 40.59
N ASN A 52 -35.14 -8.41 40.52
CA ASN A 52 -35.05 -7.51 39.35
C ASN A 52 -35.61 -7.97 37.99
N ASP A 53 -36.86 -7.56 37.70
CA ASP A 53 -37.40 -7.46 36.35
C ASP A 53 -36.71 -6.33 35.55
N ASP A 54 -35.94 -6.70 34.52
CA ASP A 54 -35.64 -5.82 33.37
C ASP A 54 -35.04 -6.62 32.17
N ASN A 55 -34.39 -7.77 32.42
CA ASN A 55 -33.72 -8.56 31.38
C ASN A 55 -34.61 -9.62 30.67
N ILE A 56 -35.88 -9.77 31.01
CA ILE A 56 -36.72 -10.90 30.52
C ILE A 56 -37.50 -10.55 29.24
N GLN A 57 -37.79 -9.27 28.96
CA GLN A 57 -38.54 -8.89 27.76
C GLN A 57 -37.74 -9.10 26.46
N SER A 58 -36.42 -8.92 26.46
CA SER A 58 -35.56 -9.11 25.28
C SER A 58 -35.54 -10.57 24.80
N LEU A 59 -35.29 -11.55 25.69
CA LEU A 59 -35.26 -12.97 25.35
C LEU A 59 -36.60 -13.49 24.80
N SER A 60 -37.73 -12.91 25.21
CA SER A 60 -39.06 -13.36 24.80
C SER A 60 -39.36 -13.11 23.31
N SER A 61 -38.86 -12.01 22.75
CA SER A 61 -39.01 -11.65 21.33
C SER A 61 -38.16 -12.56 20.43
N HIS A 62 -36.94 -12.86 20.85
CA HIS A 62 -35.99 -13.69 20.11
C HIS A 62 -36.46 -15.15 20.04
N LYS A 63 -37.15 -15.65 21.07
CA LYS A 63 -37.81 -16.97 21.05
C LYS A 63 -38.99 -17.03 20.07
N LYS A 64 -39.69 -15.92 19.81
CA LYS A 64 -40.73 -15.81 18.77
C LYS A 64 -40.13 -15.79 17.37
N GLN A 65 -39.02 -15.06 17.14
CA GLN A 65 -38.28 -15.12 15.87
C GLN A 65 -37.78 -16.55 15.58
N ARG A 66 -37.27 -17.28 16.59
CA ARG A 66 -36.84 -18.69 16.44
C ARG A 66 -37.92 -19.63 15.87
N ILE A 67 -39.20 -19.40 16.18
CA ILE A 67 -40.32 -20.24 15.69
C ILE A 67 -40.76 -19.82 14.28
N GLN A 68 -40.48 -18.58 13.86
CA GLN A 68 -40.62 -18.18 12.45
C GLN A 68 -39.43 -18.65 11.60
N GLN A 69 -38.21 -18.64 12.15
CA GLN A 69 -36.97 -18.95 11.42
C GLN A 69 -36.86 -20.41 10.94
N SER A 70 -37.43 -21.39 11.65
CA SER A 70 -37.49 -22.77 11.15
C SER A 70 -38.41 -22.96 9.92
N ASN A 71 -39.27 -21.98 9.64
CA ASN A 71 -40.23 -21.99 8.54
C ASN A 71 -39.89 -20.94 7.45
N LEU A 72 -38.70 -20.31 7.51
CA LEU A 72 -38.32 -19.18 6.65
C LEU A 72 -37.37 -19.53 5.50
N LEU A 73 -37.04 -20.82 5.31
CA LEU A 73 -36.11 -21.28 4.26
C LEU A 73 -36.65 -21.11 2.83
N ASP A 74 -37.94 -20.82 2.67
CA ASP A 74 -38.60 -20.58 1.37
C ASP A 74 -38.73 -19.09 0.99
N GLU A 75 -38.19 -18.16 1.79
CA GLU A 75 -38.34 -16.70 1.54
C GLU A 75 -37.12 -16.02 0.91
N ASN A 76 -37.41 -14.94 0.16
CA ASN A 76 -36.44 -14.16 -0.59
C ASN A 76 -35.38 -13.52 0.33
N ILE A 77 -34.09 -13.70 0.03
CA ILE A 77 -32.95 -13.25 0.86
C ILE A 77 -33.00 -11.73 1.15
N PHE A 78 -33.58 -10.94 0.25
CA PHE A 78 -33.69 -9.48 0.35
C PHE A 78 -35.09 -8.99 0.73
N LYS A 79 -35.98 -9.85 1.24
CA LYS A 79 -37.35 -9.44 1.61
C LYS A 79 -37.38 -8.24 2.55
N ASP A 80 -36.50 -8.22 3.55
CA ASP A 80 -36.43 -7.13 4.55
C ASP A 80 -35.82 -5.83 4.02
N TRP A 81 -35.01 -5.87 2.95
CA TRP A 81 -34.41 -4.67 2.31
C TRP A 81 -35.46 -3.67 1.81
N PHE A 82 -36.66 -4.16 1.48
CA PHE A 82 -37.72 -3.32 0.92
C PHE A 82 -38.44 -2.46 1.95
N MET A 83 -38.31 -2.76 3.24
CA MET A 83 -38.84 -1.94 4.34
C MET A 83 -37.76 -0.95 4.81
N VAL A 84 -38.10 0.33 4.95
CA VAL A 84 -37.17 1.38 5.44
C VAL A 84 -37.65 1.85 6.82
N PRO A 85 -36.79 1.97 7.86
CA PRO A 85 -37.25 2.31 9.21
C PRO A 85 -37.73 3.76 9.27
N LEU A 86 -38.78 4.05 10.06
CA LEU A 86 -39.23 5.42 10.30
C LEU A 86 -38.09 6.34 10.82
N LYS A 87 -37.20 5.80 11.64
CA LYS A 87 -35.97 6.48 12.10
C LYS A 87 -35.10 6.93 10.93
N HIS A 88 -34.85 6.05 9.96
CA HIS A 88 -34.10 6.39 8.75
C HIS A 88 -34.82 7.48 7.94
N ILE A 89 -36.11 7.31 7.66
CA ILE A 89 -36.89 8.26 6.86
C ILE A 89 -36.86 9.66 7.49
N ALA A 90 -36.99 9.74 8.82
CA ALA A 90 -36.88 10.99 9.57
C ALA A 90 -35.46 11.61 9.46
N SER A 91 -34.41 10.84 9.74
CA SER A 91 -33.03 11.32 9.70
C SER A 91 -32.62 11.78 8.29
N THR A 92 -33.01 11.03 7.26
CA THR A 92 -32.82 11.36 5.85
C THR A 92 -33.52 12.67 5.49
N ASN A 93 -34.79 12.83 5.88
CA ASN A 93 -35.53 14.07 5.66
C ASN A 93 -34.92 15.32 6.34
N ILE A 94 -34.31 15.17 7.52
CA ILE A 94 -33.59 16.27 8.19
C ILE A 94 -32.42 16.74 7.32
N VAL A 95 -31.60 15.80 6.83
CA VAL A 95 -30.42 16.15 6.02
C VAL A 95 -30.81 16.67 4.64
N ILE A 96 -31.85 16.11 3.99
CA ILE A 96 -32.40 16.67 2.75
C ILE A 96 -32.75 18.15 2.95
N ARG A 97 -33.50 18.48 4.02
CA ARG A 97 -33.91 19.86 4.35
C ARG A 97 -32.74 20.83 4.55
N LEU A 98 -31.58 20.36 5.02
CA LEU A 98 -30.36 21.18 5.10
C LEU A 98 -29.73 21.45 3.71
N TRP A 99 -29.80 20.48 2.80
CA TRP A 99 -29.31 20.63 1.42
C TRP A 99 -30.23 21.48 0.54
N ILE A 100 -31.55 21.31 0.63
CA ILE A 100 -32.53 22.10 -0.15
C ILE A 100 -32.88 23.45 0.49
N ASN A 101 -32.20 23.85 1.57
CA ASN A 101 -32.36 25.18 2.14
C ASN A 101 -31.83 26.25 1.16
N GLN A 102 -32.57 27.34 0.95
CA GLN A 102 -32.20 28.39 -0.03
C GLN A 102 -30.76 28.93 0.17
N SER A 103 -30.28 29.06 1.40
CA SER A 103 -28.89 29.47 1.66
C SER A 103 -27.86 28.48 1.15
N THR A 104 -28.14 27.17 1.28
CA THR A 104 -27.30 26.10 0.75
C THR A 104 -27.39 26.06 -0.77
N ILE A 105 -28.58 26.17 -1.35
CA ILE A 105 -28.76 26.19 -2.82
C ILE A 105 -27.99 27.35 -3.46
N ASN A 106 -28.07 28.56 -2.89
CA ASN A 106 -27.29 29.71 -3.37
C ASN A 106 -25.77 29.45 -3.30
N GLN A 107 -25.30 28.74 -2.27
CA GLN A 107 -23.88 28.32 -2.17
C GLN A 107 -23.51 27.28 -3.24
N ILE A 108 -24.41 26.36 -3.59
CA ILE A 108 -24.22 25.41 -4.70
C ILE A 108 -24.10 26.16 -6.03
N SER A 109 -25.01 27.08 -6.32
CA SER A 109 -24.97 27.89 -7.55
C SER A 109 -23.67 28.68 -7.68
N ASN A 110 -23.27 29.39 -6.62
CA ASN A 110 -22.03 30.16 -6.62
C ASN A 110 -20.79 29.26 -6.81
N LEU A 111 -20.79 28.07 -6.21
CA LEU A 111 -19.69 27.11 -6.30
C LEU A 111 -19.49 26.62 -7.73
N PHE A 112 -20.54 26.14 -8.40
CA PHE A 112 -20.40 25.60 -9.75
C PHE A 112 -20.22 26.69 -10.83
N ASN A 113 -20.77 27.89 -10.63
CA ASN A 113 -20.63 28.99 -11.59
C ASN A 113 -19.28 29.73 -11.48
N HIS A 114 -18.59 29.65 -10.33
CA HIS A 114 -17.41 30.49 -10.06
C HIS A 114 -16.20 29.76 -9.44
N SER A 115 -16.29 28.49 -9.03
CA SER A 115 -15.12 27.78 -8.47
C SER A 115 -14.21 27.20 -9.56
N ALA A 116 -12.91 27.49 -9.42
CA ALA A 116 -11.86 26.82 -10.18
C ALA A 116 -11.59 25.38 -9.72
N ASP A 117 -12.06 24.98 -8.52
CA ASP A 117 -11.92 23.62 -7.97
C ASP A 117 -13.21 23.19 -7.25
N ILE A 118 -14.20 22.85 -8.09
CA ILE A 118 -15.52 22.37 -7.68
C ILE A 118 -15.41 21.20 -6.70
N LEU A 119 -14.43 20.30 -6.84
CA LEU A 119 -14.29 19.13 -5.96
C LEU A 119 -13.87 19.51 -4.54
N ARG A 120 -12.89 20.41 -4.40
CA ARG A 120 -12.44 20.90 -3.09
C ARG A 120 -13.51 21.76 -2.42
N ASP A 121 -14.15 22.65 -3.15
CA ASP A 121 -15.14 23.54 -2.57
C ASP A 121 -16.45 22.80 -2.26
N TRP A 122 -16.78 21.72 -2.98
CA TRP A 122 -17.88 20.83 -2.61
C TRP A 122 -17.64 20.10 -1.28
N ARG A 123 -16.38 19.71 -0.99
CA ARG A 123 -16.01 19.16 0.33
C ARG A 123 -16.18 20.19 1.43
N LYS A 124 -15.85 21.47 1.20
CA LYS A 124 -16.08 22.55 2.17
C LYS A 124 -17.57 22.75 2.44
N LEU A 125 -18.40 22.82 1.39
CA LEU A 125 -19.85 22.95 1.52
C LEU A 125 -20.44 21.78 2.32
N LYS A 126 -20.03 20.56 1.99
CA LYS A 126 -20.43 19.34 2.70
C LYS A 126 -20.04 19.34 4.19
N ASN A 127 -18.88 19.89 4.53
CA ASN A 127 -18.46 20.10 5.92
C ASN A 127 -19.33 21.17 6.60
N SER A 128 -19.68 22.28 5.94
CA SER A 128 -20.60 23.28 6.52
C SER A 128 -22.00 22.71 6.83
N ILE A 129 -22.45 21.68 6.09
CA ILE A 129 -23.66 20.93 6.43
C ILE A 129 -23.46 20.07 7.70
N ASN A 130 -22.26 19.50 7.94
CA ASN A 130 -21.96 18.86 9.23
C ASN A 130 -21.97 19.88 10.37
N ASP A 131 -21.45 21.08 10.17
CA ASP A 131 -21.49 22.15 11.18
C ASP A 131 -22.95 22.54 11.51
N LYS A 132 -23.81 22.66 10.48
CA LYS A 132 -25.27 22.84 10.66
C LYS A 132 -25.94 21.68 11.40
N ILE A 133 -25.47 20.44 11.22
CA ILE A 133 -25.97 19.26 11.96
C ILE A 133 -25.54 19.32 13.43
N LEU A 134 -24.29 19.69 13.72
CA LEU A 134 -23.78 19.85 15.09
C LEU A 134 -24.56 20.94 15.85
N MET A 135 -24.95 22.02 15.16
CA MET A 135 -25.80 23.09 15.72
C MET A 135 -27.22 22.65 16.09
N LEU A 136 -27.68 21.45 15.69
CA LEU A 136 -29.00 20.93 16.09
C LEU A 136 -29.06 20.44 17.55
N GLN A 137 -27.92 20.37 18.25
CA GLN A 137 -27.82 19.96 19.67
C GLN A 137 -28.47 18.59 19.96
N LEU A 138 -28.35 17.66 19.02
CA LEU A 138 -28.92 16.32 19.12
C LEU A 138 -27.98 15.36 19.89
N PRO A 139 -28.52 14.30 20.53
CA PRO A 139 -27.72 13.23 21.14
C PRO A 139 -26.68 12.68 20.16
N GLU A 140 -25.48 12.37 20.67
CA GLU A 140 -24.31 12.05 19.85
C GLU A 140 -24.57 10.97 18.80
N SER A 141 -25.26 9.88 19.17
CA SER A 141 -25.60 8.78 18.27
C SER A 141 -26.52 9.20 17.10
N ILE A 142 -27.38 10.20 17.30
CA ILE A 142 -28.23 10.77 16.24
C ILE A 142 -27.40 11.75 15.39
N THR A 143 -26.54 12.54 16.01
CA THR A 143 -25.63 13.48 15.33
C THR A 143 -24.67 12.76 14.39
N GLN A 144 -24.02 11.68 14.84
CA GLN A 144 -23.17 10.81 14.03
C GLN A 144 -23.95 10.15 12.88
N GLN A 145 -25.20 9.75 13.11
CA GLN A 145 -26.09 9.23 12.06
C GLN A 145 -26.37 10.27 10.97
N LEU A 146 -26.72 11.50 11.36
CA LEU A 146 -26.99 12.60 10.42
C LEU A 146 -25.75 12.99 9.61
N VAL A 147 -24.57 13.05 10.22
CA VAL A 147 -23.29 13.29 9.51
C VAL A 147 -23.02 12.20 8.47
N SER A 148 -23.31 10.94 8.78
CA SER A 148 -23.16 9.83 7.82
C SER A 148 -24.18 9.90 6.68
N ILE A 149 -25.43 10.28 6.95
CA ILE A 149 -26.44 10.57 5.92
C ILE A 149 -25.99 11.73 5.03
N ASN A 150 -25.43 12.80 5.60
CA ASN A 150 -24.86 13.91 4.83
C ASN A 150 -23.72 13.44 3.91
N LYS A 151 -22.94 12.44 4.36
CA LYS A 151 -21.94 11.81 3.49
C LYS A 151 -22.57 11.18 2.25
N PHE A 152 -23.73 10.55 2.36
CA PHE A 152 -24.47 9.94 1.26
C PHE A 152 -25.18 10.99 0.38
N ILE A 153 -26.08 11.80 0.96
CA ILE A 153 -26.94 12.76 0.23
C ILE A 153 -26.12 13.80 -0.53
N GLY A 154 -25.11 14.39 0.11
CA GLY A 154 -24.20 15.32 -0.55
C GLY A 154 -23.31 14.67 -1.62
N THR A 155 -23.25 13.35 -1.72
CA THR A 155 -22.61 12.64 -2.83
C THR A 155 -23.60 12.38 -3.96
N GLU A 156 -24.83 12.02 -3.65
CA GLU A 156 -25.89 11.76 -4.62
C GLU A 156 -26.27 13.03 -5.39
N LEU A 157 -26.49 14.15 -4.68
CA LEU A 157 -26.78 15.46 -5.27
C LEU A 157 -25.66 15.93 -6.21
N TYR A 158 -24.39 15.81 -5.80
CA TYR A 158 -23.24 16.21 -6.61
C TYR A 158 -23.17 15.46 -7.94
N LYS A 159 -23.35 14.13 -7.89
CA LYS A 159 -23.35 13.34 -9.11
C LYS A 159 -24.56 13.68 -9.98
N TRP A 160 -25.74 13.89 -9.39
CA TRP A 160 -26.97 14.23 -10.12
C TRP A 160 -26.80 15.51 -10.94
N ILE A 161 -26.18 16.55 -10.36
CA ILE A 161 -25.83 17.78 -11.09
C ILE A 161 -24.92 17.45 -12.28
N LYS A 162 -23.80 16.76 -12.04
CA LYS A 162 -22.83 16.42 -13.10
C LYS A 162 -23.40 15.55 -14.22
N TYR A 163 -24.23 14.57 -13.90
CA TYR A 163 -24.89 13.72 -14.90
C TYR A 163 -25.89 14.53 -15.75
N HIS A 164 -26.70 15.38 -15.11
CA HIS A 164 -27.65 16.20 -15.86
C HIS A 164 -26.96 17.20 -16.78
N ASP A 165 -25.92 17.90 -16.32
CA ASP A 165 -25.25 18.90 -17.15
C ASP A 165 -24.39 18.29 -18.27
N ASN A 166 -23.65 17.21 -18.01
CA ASN A 166 -22.79 16.61 -19.02
C ASN A 166 -23.57 15.77 -20.04
N ASP A 167 -24.52 14.94 -19.57
CA ASP A 167 -25.09 13.85 -20.39
C ASP A 167 -26.52 14.16 -20.88
N VAL A 168 -27.31 14.95 -20.15
CA VAL A 168 -28.75 15.16 -20.41
C VAL A 168 -29.07 16.54 -21.00
N LEU A 169 -28.72 17.62 -20.29
CA LEU A 169 -29.07 19.02 -20.57
C LEU A 169 -28.00 19.77 -21.36
N TYR A 170 -26.85 19.12 -21.64
CA TYR A 170 -25.67 19.58 -22.39
C TYR A 170 -25.80 20.94 -23.07
N ASN A 171 -24.98 21.90 -22.64
CA ASN A 171 -24.98 23.30 -23.08
C ASN A 171 -23.57 23.71 -23.54
N ASP A 172 -23.44 24.18 -24.78
CA ASP A 172 -22.17 24.65 -25.35
C ASP A 172 -21.54 25.83 -24.58
N LYS A 173 -22.33 26.55 -23.78
CA LYS A 173 -21.90 27.72 -23.01
C LYS A 173 -21.12 27.41 -21.72
N SER A 174 -20.88 26.13 -21.40
CA SER A 174 -20.18 25.69 -20.17
C SER A 174 -20.85 26.08 -18.84
N GLU A 175 -22.14 26.44 -18.86
CA GLU A 175 -22.94 26.76 -17.67
C GLU A 175 -23.61 25.50 -17.10
N TYR A 176 -23.58 25.33 -15.76
CA TYR A 176 -24.23 24.22 -15.05
C TYR A 176 -25.74 24.51 -14.86
N LEU A 177 -26.57 24.07 -15.79
CA LEU A 177 -28.01 24.31 -15.82
C LEU A 177 -28.79 23.47 -14.80
N ALA A 178 -28.33 22.26 -14.48
CA ALA A 178 -29.03 21.30 -13.60
C ALA A 178 -29.32 21.89 -12.22
N ILE A 179 -28.47 22.81 -11.76
CA ILE A 179 -28.54 23.48 -10.46
C ILE A 179 -29.85 24.26 -10.29
N ASN A 180 -30.36 24.85 -11.37
CA ASN A 180 -31.61 25.62 -11.36
C ASN A 180 -32.85 24.74 -11.02
N TYR A 181 -32.68 23.42 -11.03
CA TYR A 181 -33.73 22.43 -10.77
C TYR A 181 -33.49 21.61 -9.49
N ILE A 182 -32.55 22.00 -8.61
CA ILE A 182 -32.34 21.31 -7.32
C ILE A 182 -33.63 21.27 -6.48
N CYS A 183 -34.44 22.33 -6.51
CA CYS A 183 -35.74 22.37 -5.86
C CYS A 183 -36.80 21.44 -6.47
N ASN A 184 -36.57 20.93 -7.70
CA ASN A 184 -37.47 20.02 -8.40
C ASN A 184 -37.11 18.53 -8.18
N ILE A 185 -36.00 18.26 -7.47
CA ILE A 185 -35.56 16.91 -7.11
C ILE A 185 -36.57 16.25 -6.17
N GLU A 186 -37.17 15.16 -6.64
CA GLU A 186 -37.98 14.28 -5.83
C GLU A 186 -37.06 13.29 -5.10
N TRP A 187 -37.04 13.34 -3.76
CA TRP A 187 -36.23 12.44 -2.94
C TRP A 187 -37.02 11.22 -2.49
N THR A 188 -36.42 10.03 -2.56
CA THR A 188 -37.02 8.84 -1.96
C THR A 188 -36.88 8.86 -0.44
N PRO A 189 -37.67 8.07 0.31
CA PRO A 189 -37.46 7.87 1.74
C PRO A 189 -36.09 7.29 2.12
N ARG A 190 -35.30 6.78 1.16
CA ARG A 190 -33.92 6.29 1.33
C ARG A 190 -32.84 7.37 1.12
N GLY A 191 -33.21 8.57 0.69
CA GLY A 191 -32.26 9.64 0.37
C GLY A 191 -31.56 9.46 -0.99
N THR A 192 -32.11 8.61 -1.85
CA THR A 192 -31.80 8.54 -3.28
C THR A 192 -32.72 9.48 -4.06
N ILE A 193 -32.37 9.82 -5.30
CA ILE A 193 -33.19 10.70 -6.14
C ILE A 193 -34.13 9.84 -7.01
N ASN A 194 -35.44 10.14 -6.96
CA ASN A 194 -36.41 9.60 -7.91
C ASN A 194 -36.26 10.35 -9.23
N TYR A 195 -35.37 9.84 -10.08
CA TYR A 195 -35.01 10.38 -11.38
C TYR A 195 -36.22 10.60 -12.30
N LEU A 196 -37.12 9.62 -12.40
CA LEU A 196 -38.31 9.69 -13.26
C LEU A 196 -39.27 10.81 -12.81
N GLN A 197 -39.55 10.90 -11.51
CA GLN A 197 -40.44 11.94 -11.00
C GLN A 197 -39.78 13.33 -11.02
N THR A 198 -38.48 13.41 -10.75
CA THR A 198 -37.70 14.65 -10.90
C THR A 198 -37.77 15.18 -12.33
N ALA A 199 -37.62 14.33 -13.35
CA ALA A 199 -37.72 14.72 -14.75
C ALA A 199 -39.12 15.25 -15.11
N ARG A 200 -40.19 14.61 -14.59
CA ARG A 200 -41.57 15.12 -14.72
C ARG A 200 -41.75 16.48 -14.06
N ASN A 201 -41.24 16.65 -12.83
CA ASN A 201 -41.29 17.92 -12.09
C ASN A 201 -40.58 19.06 -12.83
N ILE A 202 -39.50 18.77 -13.57
CA ILE A 202 -38.76 19.74 -14.39
C ILE A 202 -39.52 20.10 -15.67
N LEU A 203 -40.08 19.11 -16.38
CA LEU A 203 -40.83 19.33 -17.61
C LEU A 203 -42.18 20.03 -17.38
N ALA A 204 -42.82 19.79 -16.23
CA ALA A 204 -44.11 20.38 -15.85
C ALA A 204 -44.04 21.88 -15.47
N ARG A 205 -42.84 22.47 -15.37
CA ARG A 205 -42.67 23.91 -15.14
C ARG A 205 -42.75 24.69 -16.45
N ASP A 206 -43.77 25.54 -16.60
CA ASP A 206 -43.92 26.43 -17.75
C ASP A 206 -42.73 27.40 -17.90
N ASP A 207 -42.11 27.81 -16.78
CA ASP A 207 -40.99 28.75 -16.70
C ASP A 207 -39.60 28.08 -16.71
N ASN A 208 -39.50 26.79 -17.03
CA ASN A 208 -38.28 26.01 -16.78
C ASN A 208 -37.01 26.45 -17.53
N GLY A 209 -37.04 27.44 -18.43
CA GLY A 209 -35.85 27.99 -19.10
C GLY A 209 -35.13 27.04 -20.07
N LEU A 210 -35.59 25.79 -20.21
CA LEU A 210 -35.02 24.80 -21.13
C LEU A 210 -35.48 25.06 -22.57
N SER A 211 -34.57 24.86 -23.53
CA SER A 211 -34.92 24.81 -24.94
C SER A 211 -35.75 23.57 -25.29
N ASN A 212 -36.45 23.56 -26.42
CA ASN A 212 -37.18 22.38 -26.89
C ASN A 212 -36.23 21.17 -27.11
N ASP A 213 -34.99 21.43 -27.54
CA ASP A 213 -33.93 20.43 -27.68
C ASP A 213 -33.61 19.76 -26.33
N GLN A 214 -33.40 20.56 -25.28
CA GLN A 214 -33.13 20.06 -23.93
C GLN A 214 -34.34 19.33 -23.32
N LYS A 215 -35.56 19.85 -23.53
CA LYS A 215 -36.82 19.19 -23.10
C LYS A 215 -36.99 17.83 -23.78
N TYR A 216 -36.70 17.74 -25.07
CA TYR A 216 -36.74 16.49 -25.82
C TYR A 216 -35.68 15.49 -25.31
N ARG A 217 -34.42 15.92 -25.15
CA ARG A 217 -33.34 15.07 -24.57
C ARG A 217 -33.68 14.58 -23.17
N LEU A 218 -34.26 15.43 -22.32
CA LEU A 218 -34.69 15.09 -20.98
C LEU A 218 -35.82 14.04 -21.04
N ALA A 219 -36.85 14.26 -21.85
CA ALA A 219 -37.95 13.32 -22.02
C ALA A 219 -37.48 11.95 -22.54
N CYS A 220 -36.58 11.92 -23.53
CA CYS A 220 -36.01 10.68 -24.08
C CYS A 220 -35.15 9.92 -23.05
N ASN A 221 -34.26 10.60 -22.31
CA ASN A 221 -33.42 9.95 -21.29
C ASN A 221 -34.20 9.42 -20.08
N TYR A 222 -35.42 9.90 -19.84
CA TYR A 222 -36.32 9.39 -18.81
C TYR A 222 -37.55 8.65 -19.37
N CYS A 223 -37.56 8.36 -20.68
CA CYS A 223 -38.57 7.58 -21.38
C CYS A 223 -40.03 8.07 -21.12
N LEU A 224 -40.21 9.39 -21.11
CA LEU A 224 -41.49 10.06 -20.86
C LEU A 224 -42.32 10.18 -22.16
N GLU A 225 -42.93 9.08 -22.59
CA GLU A 225 -43.58 8.90 -23.90
C GLU A 225 -44.47 10.09 -24.36
N ASP A 226 -45.37 10.57 -23.51
CA ASP A 226 -46.26 11.72 -23.81
C ASP A 226 -45.46 13.01 -24.09
N SER A 227 -44.39 13.23 -23.33
CA SER A 227 -43.50 14.39 -23.49
C SER A 227 -42.61 14.25 -24.72
N ILE A 228 -42.13 13.03 -25.01
CA ILE A 228 -41.34 12.73 -26.21
C ILE A 228 -42.16 13.07 -27.46
N THR A 229 -43.41 12.62 -27.54
CA THR A 229 -44.31 12.90 -28.67
C THR A 229 -44.55 14.41 -28.84
N ASN A 230 -44.81 15.13 -27.74
CA ASN A 230 -45.05 16.58 -27.72
C ASN A 230 -43.82 17.40 -28.16
N TYR A 231 -42.61 17.04 -27.73
CA TYR A 231 -41.39 17.77 -28.08
C TYR A 231 -40.75 17.32 -29.40
N ALA A 232 -40.98 16.09 -29.86
CA ALA A 232 -40.50 15.59 -31.15
C ALA A 232 -40.98 16.44 -32.34
N GLN A 233 -42.23 16.92 -32.28
CA GLN A 233 -42.81 17.84 -33.27
C GLN A 233 -42.16 19.23 -33.30
N LYS A 234 -41.29 19.54 -32.32
CA LYS A 234 -40.70 20.86 -32.07
C LYS A 234 -39.17 20.87 -32.23
N VAL A 235 -38.58 19.78 -32.73
CA VAL A 235 -37.14 19.59 -32.95
C VAL A 235 -36.86 18.97 -34.32
N ASN A 236 -35.66 19.17 -34.87
CA ASN A 236 -35.25 18.56 -36.14
C ASN A 236 -34.70 17.14 -35.90
N LEU A 237 -35.58 16.14 -36.00
CA LEU A 237 -35.25 14.73 -35.75
C LEU A 237 -34.16 14.17 -36.69
N ALA A 238 -34.09 14.64 -37.95
CA ALA A 238 -33.06 14.22 -38.91
C ALA A 238 -31.66 14.68 -38.46
N SER A 239 -31.56 15.96 -38.08
CA SER A 239 -30.31 16.54 -37.56
C SER A 239 -29.86 15.88 -36.26
N TYR A 240 -30.79 15.49 -35.39
CA TYR A 240 -30.49 14.69 -34.20
C TYR A 240 -29.84 13.35 -34.55
N LEU A 241 -30.44 12.55 -35.44
CA LEU A 241 -29.92 11.22 -35.80
C LEU A 241 -28.54 11.27 -36.47
N GLN A 242 -28.21 12.37 -37.15
CA GLN A 242 -26.88 12.61 -37.72
C GLN A 242 -25.83 13.04 -36.69
N THR A 243 -26.23 13.61 -35.55
CA THR A 243 -25.32 14.20 -34.55
C THR A 243 -25.16 13.38 -33.26
N ILE A 244 -26.07 12.43 -32.98
CA ILE A 244 -26.02 11.58 -31.79
C ILE A 244 -25.56 10.15 -32.13
N SER A 245 -24.69 9.58 -31.28
CA SER A 245 -24.30 8.17 -31.39
C SER A 245 -25.16 7.31 -30.46
N ILE A 246 -25.59 6.15 -30.95
CA ILE A 246 -26.35 5.17 -30.16
C ILE A 246 -25.59 4.71 -28.91
N TYR A 247 -24.25 4.68 -28.96
CA TYR A 247 -23.42 4.29 -27.82
C TYR A 247 -23.27 5.41 -26.78
N SER A 248 -23.39 6.68 -27.16
CA SER A 248 -23.27 7.81 -26.23
C SER A 248 -24.61 8.29 -25.69
N LYS A 249 -25.69 8.22 -26.48
CA LYS A 249 -27.05 8.66 -26.10
C LYS A 249 -28.11 7.63 -26.56
N PRO A 250 -28.07 6.38 -26.05
CA PRO A 250 -28.88 5.27 -26.55
C PRO A 250 -30.39 5.55 -26.57
N MET A 251 -30.96 6.10 -25.49
CA MET A 251 -32.39 6.39 -25.46
C MET A 251 -32.80 7.56 -26.35
N VAL A 252 -31.95 8.58 -26.50
CA VAL A 252 -32.22 9.68 -27.44
C VAL A 252 -32.19 9.12 -28.87
N TYR A 253 -31.23 8.25 -29.21
CA TYR A 253 -31.16 7.59 -30.51
C TYR A 253 -32.39 6.70 -30.78
N PHE A 254 -32.73 5.82 -29.84
CA PHE A 254 -33.89 4.93 -29.89
C PHE A 254 -35.18 5.72 -30.17
N TRP A 255 -35.46 6.72 -29.34
CA TRP A 255 -36.67 7.53 -29.47
C TRP A 255 -36.69 8.40 -30.72
N THR A 256 -35.56 9.02 -31.09
CA THR A 256 -35.50 9.82 -32.33
C THR A 256 -35.70 8.94 -33.55
N SER A 257 -35.09 7.75 -33.60
CA SER A 257 -35.26 6.83 -34.74
C SER A 257 -36.69 6.31 -34.82
N HIS A 258 -37.29 5.95 -33.69
CA HIS A 258 -38.68 5.48 -33.66
C HIS A 258 -39.63 6.58 -34.15
N THR A 259 -39.54 7.79 -33.59
CA THR A 259 -40.42 8.91 -33.97
C THR A 259 -40.13 9.45 -35.38
N TYR A 260 -38.91 9.26 -35.92
CA TYR A 260 -38.59 9.58 -37.31
C TYR A 260 -39.29 8.61 -38.28
N SER A 261 -39.15 7.31 -38.04
CA SER A 261 -39.78 6.26 -38.87
C SER A 261 -41.31 6.31 -38.89
N THR A 262 -41.96 6.87 -37.86
CA THR A 262 -43.44 6.98 -37.81
C THR A 262 -44.01 8.22 -38.50
N ASN A 263 -43.18 9.21 -38.87
CA ASN A 263 -43.66 10.54 -39.31
C ASN A 263 -43.27 10.94 -40.73
N ILE A 264 -42.53 10.12 -41.49
CA ILE A 264 -41.97 10.49 -42.81
C ILE A 264 -42.11 9.33 -43.80
N ASP A 265 -42.63 9.61 -45.01
CA ASP A 265 -42.59 8.68 -46.14
C ASP A 265 -41.14 8.45 -46.60
N SER A 266 -40.74 7.18 -46.63
CA SER A 266 -39.35 6.71 -46.62
C SER A 266 -38.55 6.99 -47.91
N THR A 267 -38.08 8.23 -48.10
CA THR A 267 -37.33 8.63 -49.31
C THR A 267 -36.02 9.40 -49.06
N THR A 268 -35.64 9.66 -47.81
CA THR A 268 -34.33 10.26 -47.46
C THR A 268 -33.33 9.18 -47.05
N ALA A 269 -32.38 8.88 -47.96
CA ALA A 269 -31.56 7.67 -47.91
C ALA A 269 -30.37 7.68 -46.92
N ASP A 270 -30.04 8.81 -46.31
CA ASP A 270 -28.75 9.02 -45.62
C ASP A 270 -28.79 8.85 -44.09
N VAL A 271 -29.93 8.48 -43.50
CA VAL A 271 -30.06 8.32 -42.03
C VAL A 271 -30.21 6.85 -41.66
N LYS A 272 -29.21 6.28 -40.98
CA LYS A 272 -29.30 4.91 -40.44
C LYS A 272 -30.34 4.86 -39.33
N THR A 273 -31.45 4.17 -39.55
CA THR A 273 -32.43 3.89 -38.49
C THR A 273 -31.89 2.83 -37.52
N ILE A 274 -32.50 2.74 -36.34
CA ILE A 274 -32.17 1.70 -35.37
C ILE A 274 -32.38 0.29 -35.92
N ASP A 275 -33.41 0.08 -36.74
CA ASP A 275 -33.71 -1.23 -37.34
C ASP A 275 -32.62 -1.67 -38.33
N ALA A 276 -32.01 -0.70 -39.06
CA ALA A 276 -30.84 -0.96 -39.89
C ALA A 276 -29.61 -1.37 -39.05
N LEU A 277 -29.40 -0.75 -37.89
CA LEU A 277 -28.31 -1.11 -36.96
C LEU A 277 -28.52 -2.50 -36.33
N VAL A 278 -29.76 -2.84 -35.96
CA VAL A 278 -30.14 -4.17 -35.44
C VAL A 278 -29.94 -5.24 -36.52
N SER A 279 -30.36 -4.97 -37.76
CA SER A 279 -30.13 -5.87 -38.91
C SER A 279 -28.63 -6.08 -39.17
N ASP A 280 -27.83 -5.01 -39.21
CA ASP A 280 -26.36 -5.07 -39.33
C ASP A 280 -25.73 -5.92 -38.22
N TYR A 281 -26.16 -5.74 -36.97
CA TYR A 281 -25.68 -6.50 -35.82
C TYR A 281 -26.05 -7.99 -35.91
N ASN A 282 -27.32 -8.29 -36.23
CA ASN A 282 -27.83 -9.64 -36.40
C ASN A 282 -27.07 -10.40 -37.50
N ASN A 283 -26.84 -9.75 -38.65
CA ASN A 283 -26.08 -10.30 -39.77
C ASN A 283 -24.61 -10.58 -39.40
N ARG A 284 -23.92 -9.63 -38.75
CA ARG A 284 -22.50 -9.78 -38.37
C ARG A 284 -22.29 -10.87 -37.32
N ASN A 285 -23.16 -10.93 -36.31
CA ASN A 285 -23.01 -11.84 -35.18
C ASN A 285 -23.77 -13.17 -35.34
N ARG A 286 -24.50 -13.37 -36.45
CA ARG A 286 -25.42 -14.50 -36.68
C ARG A 286 -26.42 -14.68 -35.54
N THR A 287 -27.01 -13.56 -35.12
CA THR A 287 -28.03 -13.51 -34.07
C THR A 287 -29.37 -13.08 -34.65
N ASN A 288 -30.44 -13.25 -33.88
CA ASN A 288 -31.79 -12.78 -34.21
C ASN A 288 -32.40 -12.12 -32.98
N ILE A 289 -31.76 -11.03 -32.53
CA ILE A 289 -32.26 -10.23 -31.41
C ILE A 289 -33.14 -9.09 -31.90
N ASP A 290 -34.12 -8.71 -31.07
CA ASP A 290 -35.00 -7.58 -31.33
C ASP A 290 -34.36 -6.24 -30.91
N THR A 291 -35.01 -5.13 -31.27
CA THR A 291 -34.55 -3.78 -30.98
C THR A 291 -34.47 -3.45 -29.49
N ASN A 292 -35.39 -3.97 -28.64
CA ASN A 292 -35.31 -3.78 -27.19
C ASN A 292 -34.15 -4.58 -26.60
N THR A 293 -33.94 -5.84 -27.02
CA THR A 293 -32.76 -6.62 -26.60
C THR A 293 -31.45 -5.95 -27.02
N TYR A 294 -31.37 -5.39 -28.22
CA TYR A 294 -30.18 -4.68 -28.69
C TYR A 294 -29.88 -3.43 -27.84
N ILE A 295 -30.89 -2.59 -27.59
CA ILE A 295 -30.73 -1.43 -26.70
C ILE A 295 -30.41 -1.84 -25.26
N PHE A 296 -31.02 -2.91 -24.75
CA PHE A 296 -30.70 -3.41 -23.42
C PHE A 296 -29.23 -3.80 -23.30
N ASN A 297 -28.68 -4.50 -24.29
CA ASN A 297 -27.25 -4.83 -24.32
C ASN A 297 -26.39 -3.56 -24.28
N ILE A 298 -26.67 -2.53 -25.10
CA ILE A 298 -25.92 -1.25 -25.10
C ILE A 298 -26.01 -0.53 -23.75
N LEU A 299 -27.19 -0.53 -23.11
CA LEU A 299 -27.38 0.07 -21.79
C LEU A 299 -26.59 -0.63 -20.67
N ILE A 300 -26.43 -1.96 -20.78
CA ILE A 300 -25.79 -2.81 -19.75
C ILE A 300 -24.29 -3.03 -20.00
N GLU A 301 -23.85 -3.15 -21.24
CA GLU A 301 -22.47 -3.49 -21.59
C GLU A 301 -21.63 -2.24 -21.75
N ASP A 302 -22.07 -1.28 -22.57
CA ASP A 302 -21.31 -0.07 -22.92
C ASP A 302 -21.55 1.11 -21.95
N ASN A 303 -22.73 1.18 -21.32
CA ASN A 303 -23.13 2.32 -20.49
C ASN A 303 -23.22 2.05 -18.98
N CYS A 304 -23.01 0.83 -18.47
CA CYS A 304 -23.16 0.53 -17.02
C CYS A 304 -22.26 1.36 -16.08
N HIS A 305 -21.12 1.86 -16.57
CA HIS A 305 -20.23 2.74 -15.80
C HIS A 305 -20.66 4.23 -15.80
N LYS A 306 -21.53 4.63 -16.73
CA LYS A 306 -22.09 5.99 -16.85
C LYS A 306 -23.55 6.09 -16.38
N ALA A 307 -24.29 4.98 -16.44
CA ALA A 307 -25.71 4.89 -16.11
C ALA A 307 -25.97 5.03 -14.61
N MET A 308 -25.91 6.26 -14.10
CA MET A 308 -26.44 6.58 -12.78
C MET A 308 -27.98 6.58 -12.78
N ASN A 309 -28.57 6.98 -13.90
CA ASN A 309 -29.98 6.87 -14.21
C ASN A 309 -30.31 5.42 -14.65
N CYS A 310 -31.11 4.72 -13.84
CA CYS A 310 -31.61 3.37 -14.17
C CYS A 310 -32.95 3.35 -14.92
N VAL A 311 -33.62 4.49 -15.10
CA VAL A 311 -34.96 4.58 -15.73
C VAL A 311 -34.97 4.01 -17.16
N PRO A 312 -33.99 4.28 -18.04
CA PRO A 312 -33.84 3.58 -19.33
C PRO A 312 -33.79 2.06 -19.22
N ILE A 313 -33.06 1.55 -18.23
CA ILE A 313 -32.83 0.12 -18.05
C ILE A 313 -34.14 -0.54 -17.61
N GLU A 314 -34.84 0.05 -16.65
CA GLU A 314 -36.16 -0.41 -16.18
C GLU A 314 -37.21 -0.34 -17.30
N TYR A 315 -37.23 0.76 -18.07
CA TYR A 315 -38.17 0.97 -19.18
C TYR A 315 -38.02 -0.08 -20.30
N ILE A 316 -36.79 -0.45 -20.64
CA ILE A 316 -36.49 -1.49 -21.64
C ILE A 316 -36.67 -2.88 -21.03
N TRP A 317 -36.25 -3.11 -19.78
CA TRP A 317 -36.43 -4.38 -19.07
C TRP A 317 -37.88 -4.85 -19.08
N ASN A 318 -38.81 -3.93 -18.78
CA ASN A 318 -40.25 -4.17 -18.78
C ASN A 318 -40.85 -4.40 -20.18
N ARG A 319 -40.06 -4.29 -21.25
CA ARG A 319 -40.43 -4.57 -22.65
C ARG A 319 -39.74 -5.79 -23.25
N LEU A 320 -38.75 -6.36 -22.57
CA LEU A 320 -38.16 -7.64 -22.95
C LEU A 320 -39.17 -8.78 -22.75
N SER A 321 -39.09 -9.82 -23.56
CA SER A 321 -39.86 -11.04 -23.29
C SER A 321 -39.39 -11.72 -22.00
N TYR A 322 -40.26 -12.51 -21.37
CA TYR A 322 -39.91 -13.28 -20.17
C TYR A 322 -38.68 -14.18 -20.38
N GLU A 323 -38.54 -14.78 -21.56
CA GLU A 323 -37.36 -15.57 -21.90
C GLU A 323 -36.06 -14.74 -21.96
N GLU A 324 -36.13 -13.52 -22.48
CA GLU A 324 -34.97 -12.62 -22.57
C GLU A 324 -34.60 -12.05 -21.20
N GLN A 325 -35.60 -11.72 -20.38
CA GLN A 325 -35.38 -11.38 -18.97
C GLN A 325 -34.65 -12.53 -18.26
N LEU A 326 -35.13 -13.77 -18.33
CA LEU A 326 -34.45 -14.93 -17.74
C LEU A 326 -33.04 -15.14 -18.29
N LYS A 327 -32.81 -14.99 -19.60
CA LYS A 327 -31.48 -15.11 -20.22
C LYS A 327 -30.52 -14.00 -19.76
N LYS A 328 -31.02 -12.81 -19.40
CA LYS A 328 -30.20 -11.60 -19.14
C LYS A 328 -30.13 -11.17 -17.67
N ILE A 329 -30.99 -11.69 -16.78
CA ILE A 329 -31.08 -11.24 -15.38
C ILE A 329 -29.74 -11.34 -14.64
N THR A 330 -28.98 -12.41 -14.86
CA THR A 330 -27.63 -12.60 -14.31
C THR A 330 -26.63 -11.55 -14.82
N LEU A 331 -26.69 -11.20 -16.11
CA LEU A 331 -25.83 -10.16 -16.70
C LEU A 331 -26.18 -8.79 -16.10
N ALA A 332 -27.46 -8.47 -16.03
CA ALA A 332 -27.98 -7.22 -15.48
C ALA A 332 -27.58 -7.05 -14.00
N ILE A 333 -27.81 -8.07 -13.17
CA ILE A 333 -27.45 -8.06 -11.74
C ILE A 333 -25.94 -7.89 -11.52
N ASN A 334 -25.10 -8.48 -12.38
CA ASN A 334 -23.65 -8.36 -12.28
C ASN A 334 -23.10 -7.00 -12.74
N LYS A 335 -23.69 -6.40 -13.78
CA LYS A 335 -23.22 -5.15 -14.40
C LYS A 335 -23.82 -3.88 -13.80
N ILE A 336 -25.06 -3.93 -13.30
CA ILE A 336 -25.75 -2.74 -12.78
C ILE A 336 -25.20 -2.36 -11.41
N ASN A 337 -24.78 -1.09 -11.29
CA ASN A 337 -24.27 -0.53 -10.04
C ASN A 337 -25.34 0.20 -9.21
N ASN A 338 -26.51 0.51 -9.78
CA ASN A 338 -27.65 1.07 -9.05
C ASN A 338 -28.18 0.04 -8.04
N ARG A 339 -28.16 0.39 -6.75
CA ARG A 339 -28.50 -0.52 -5.65
C ARG A 339 -29.97 -0.92 -5.66
N GLU A 340 -30.88 0.02 -5.85
CA GLU A 340 -32.32 -0.22 -5.76
C GLU A 340 -32.81 -1.10 -6.90
N PHE A 341 -32.42 -0.79 -8.14
CA PHE A 341 -32.79 -1.59 -9.30
C PHE A 341 -32.14 -2.98 -9.29
N ARG A 342 -30.87 -3.11 -8.84
CA ARG A 342 -30.24 -4.43 -8.66
C ARG A 342 -30.95 -5.27 -7.60
N SER A 343 -31.42 -4.66 -6.51
CA SER A 343 -32.24 -5.36 -5.51
C SER A 343 -33.62 -5.73 -6.04
N LEU A 344 -34.25 -4.89 -6.88
CA LEU A 344 -35.48 -5.23 -7.58
C LEU A 344 -35.29 -6.46 -8.48
N LEU A 345 -34.23 -6.49 -9.30
CA LEU A 345 -33.91 -7.66 -10.13
C LEU A 345 -33.63 -8.91 -9.29
N LEU A 346 -32.89 -8.79 -8.19
CA LEU A 346 -32.71 -9.90 -7.24
C LEU A 346 -34.04 -10.37 -6.65
N SER A 347 -34.99 -9.47 -6.38
CA SER A 347 -36.30 -9.85 -5.84
C SER A 347 -37.21 -10.59 -6.83
N GLN A 348 -36.93 -10.51 -8.13
CA GLN A 348 -37.64 -11.24 -9.19
C GLN A 348 -37.14 -12.70 -9.35
N LEU A 349 -36.04 -13.07 -8.71
CA LEU A 349 -35.46 -14.41 -8.76
C LEU A 349 -36.02 -15.30 -7.65
N ASP A 350 -36.19 -16.59 -7.97
CA ASP A 350 -36.39 -17.63 -6.97
C ASP A 350 -35.11 -17.91 -6.15
N TYR A 351 -35.25 -18.65 -5.05
CA TYR A 351 -34.14 -18.93 -4.12
C TYR A 351 -32.96 -19.67 -4.78
N GLU A 352 -33.20 -20.63 -5.68
CA GLU A 352 -32.13 -21.39 -6.33
C GLU A 352 -31.41 -20.55 -7.41
N GLN A 353 -32.15 -19.67 -8.09
CA GLN A 353 -31.57 -18.67 -9.00
C GLN A 353 -30.73 -17.64 -8.24
N GLN A 354 -31.23 -17.11 -7.12
CA GLN A 354 -30.46 -16.22 -6.23
C GLN A 354 -29.17 -16.90 -5.77
N LYS A 355 -29.28 -18.11 -5.23
CA LYS A 355 -28.17 -18.95 -4.78
C LYS A 355 -27.12 -19.15 -5.88
N LYS A 356 -27.52 -19.42 -7.11
CA LYS A 356 -26.61 -19.55 -8.27
C LYS A 356 -25.83 -18.26 -8.58
N ILE A 357 -26.43 -17.09 -8.38
CA ILE A 357 -25.73 -15.80 -8.52
C ILE A 357 -24.78 -15.56 -7.33
N PHE A 358 -25.25 -15.83 -6.11
CA PHE A 358 -24.48 -15.62 -4.87
C PHE A 358 -23.32 -16.61 -4.66
N GLN A 359 -23.31 -17.74 -5.38
CA GLN A 359 -22.16 -18.65 -5.48
C GLN A 359 -20.90 -18.00 -6.09
N ASN A 360 -21.01 -16.82 -6.71
CA ASN A 360 -19.84 -16.03 -7.09
C ASN A 360 -19.15 -15.45 -5.85
N SER A 361 -17.94 -15.95 -5.56
CA SER A 361 -17.17 -15.65 -4.34
C SER A 361 -16.83 -14.17 -4.10
N TYR A 362 -16.88 -13.34 -5.14
CA TYR A 362 -16.62 -11.90 -5.05
C TYR A 362 -17.92 -11.07 -4.96
N PHE A 363 -19.02 -11.58 -5.53
CA PHE A 363 -20.27 -10.84 -5.66
C PHE A 363 -21.01 -10.67 -4.32
N LEU A 364 -21.14 -11.76 -3.55
CA LEU A 364 -21.88 -11.75 -2.28
C LEU A 364 -21.15 -10.95 -1.20
N SER A 365 -19.83 -11.12 -1.06
CA SER A 365 -19.01 -10.37 -0.10
C SER A 365 -19.05 -8.87 -0.35
N ILE A 366 -18.85 -8.40 -1.60
CA ILE A 366 -19.01 -6.98 -1.94
C ILE A 366 -20.42 -6.48 -1.66
N THR A 367 -21.44 -7.29 -1.98
CA THR A 367 -22.84 -6.91 -1.73
C THR A 367 -23.03 -6.65 -0.25
N LEU A 368 -22.72 -7.61 0.63
CA LEU A 368 -22.85 -7.47 2.08
C LEU A 368 -21.95 -6.36 2.65
N MET A 369 -20.71 -6.22 2.19
CA MET A 369 -19.82 -5.12 2.58
C MET A 369 -20.41 -3.74 2.26
N ARG A 370 -21.22 -3.58 1.20
CA ARG A 370 -21.90 -2.30 0.92
C ARG A 370 -22.97 -1.95 1.95
N PHE A 371 -23.56 -2.93 2.63
CA PHE A 371 -24.50 -2.73 3.74
C PHE A 371 -23.73 -2.40 5.02
N LEU A 372 -22.65 -3.13 5.30
CA LEU A 372 -21.76 -2.90 6.46
C LEU A 372 -21.12 -1.50 6.47
N ASN A 373 -20.80 -0.95 5.29
CA ASN A 373 -20.18 0.37 5.13
C ASN A 373 -21.17 1.54 5.22
N ASP A 374 -22.47 1.26 5.22
CA ASP A 374 -23.51 2.26 5.18
C ASP A 374 -24.26 2.23 6.51
N LEU A 375 -24.02 3.22 7.38
CA LEU A 375 -24.54 3.28 8.76
C LEU A 375 -26.08 3.17 8.82
N LEU A 376 -26.73 3.42 7.69
CA LEU A 376 -28.17 3.39 7.50
C LEU A 376 -28.72 2.01 7.15
N LEU A 377 -27.83 1.11 6.72
CA LEU A 377 -28.12 -0.25 6.27
C LEU A 377 -27.43 -1.29 7.17
N SER A 378 -26.66 -0.86 8.18
CA SER A 378 -26.05 -1.74 9.19
C SER A 378 -27.08 -2.54 9.97
N ASP A 379 -28.23 -1.94 10.31
CA ASP A 379 -29.37 -2.63 10.94
C ASP A 379 -29.91 -3.79 10.09
N TYR A 380 -29.75 -3.71 8.76
CA TYR A 380 -30.15 -4.73 7.79
C TYR A 380 -29.04 -5.73 7.46
N PHE A 381 -27.80 -5.43 7.84
CA PHE A 381 -26.65 -6.25 7.51
C PHE A 381 -26.76 -7.65 8.11
N LEU A 382 -27.03 -7.78 9.40
CA LEU A 382 -27.08 -9.09 10.08
C LEU A 382 -28.24 -9.98 9.57
N PRO A 383 -29.50 -9.51 9.46
CA PRO A 383 -30.58 -10.33 8.89
C PRO A 383 -30.27 -10.88 7.50
N ILE A 384 -29.73 -10.04 6.59
CA ILE A 384 -29.42 -10.44 5.22
C ILE A 384 -28.18 -11.35 5.18
N ALA A 385 -27.18 -11.08 6.03
CA ALA A 385 -26.01 -11.95 6.18
C ALA A 385 -26.42 -13.34 6.66
N TYR A 386 -27.30 -13.46 7.67
CA TYR A 386 -27.80 -14.74 8.17
C TYR A 386 -28.50 -15.58 7.10
N ASN A 387 -29.37 -14.97 6.30
CA ASN A 387 -30.00 -15.64 5.16
C ASN A 387 -28.96 -16.08 4.11
N ALA A 388 -27.89 -15.31 3.93
CA ALA A 388 -26.82 -15.62 3.00
C ALA A 388 -25.79 -16.66 3.51
N LEU A 389 -25.56 -16.81 4.82
CA LEU A 389 -24.50 -17.67 5.37
C LEU A 389 -24.57 -19.12 4.86
N ASN A 390 -25.77 -19.69 4.76
CA ASN A 390 -25.94 -21.07 4.29
C ASN A 390 -25.47 -21.29 2.84
N ILE A 391 -25.68 -20.31 1.96
CA ILE A 391 -25.32 -20.37 0.54
C ILE A 391 -23.97 -19.71 0.22
N MET A 392 -23.35 -19.03 1.19
CA MET A 392 -22.13 -18.23 0.99
C MET A 392 -20.94 -19.11 0.58
N PRO A 393 -20.19 -18.77 -0.48
CA PRO A 393 -18.90 -19.39 -0.75
C PRO A 393 -17.90 -19.14 0.38
N GLU A 394 -17.05 -20.11 0.69
CA GLU A 394 -16.07 -20.02 1.78
C GLU A 394 -15.19 -18.78 1.65
N LYS A 395 -14.71 -18.51 0.44
CA LYS A 395 -13.91 -17.32 0.11
C LYS A 395 -14.70 -16.00 0.23
N SER A 396 -16.02 -15.99 0.05
CA SER A 396 -16.84 -14.80 0.36
C SER A 396 -16.88 -14.53 1.85
N PHE A 397 -17.03 -15.58 2.67
CA PHE A 397 -17.07 -15.47 4.12
C PHE A 397 -15.74 -14.98 4.69
N PHE A 398 -14.62 -15.51 4.19
CA PHE A 398 -13.26 -15.01 4.49
C PHE A 398 -13.19 -13.49 4.30
N TYR A 399 -13.50 -12.99 3.10
CA TYR A 399 -13.42 -11.54 2.81
C TYR A 399 -14.41 -10.69 3.64
N LEU A 400 -15.57 -11.25 3.99
CA LEU A 400 -16.55 -10.56 4.82
C LEU A 400 -16.07 -10.43 6.27
N ILE A 401 -15.55 -11.52 6.83
CA ILE A 401 -14.99 -11.57 8.18
C ILE A 401 -13.73 -10.70 8.27
N GLU A 402 -12.82 -10.77 7.30
CA GLU A 402 -11.66 -9.88 7.15
C GLU A 402 -12.08 -8.40 7.14
N ALA A 403 -13.12 -8.06 6.37
CA ALA A 403 -13.63 -6.69 6.35
C ALA A 403 -14.20 -6.23 7.70
N VAL A 404 -14.95 -7.07 8.42
CA VAL A 404 -15.46 -6.72 9.77
C VAL A 404 -14.28 -6.59 10.75
N ALA A 405 -13.36 -7.56 10.72
CA ALA A 405 -12.13 -7.60 11.50
C ALA A 405 -11.27 -6.34 11.34
N ASP A 406 -11.11 -5.84 10.11
CA ASP A 406 -10.32 -4.65 9.81
C ASP A 406 -10.88 -3.34 10.38
N ARG A 407 -12.16 -3.33 10.76
CA ARG A 407 -12.85 -2.17 11.33
C ARG A 407 -12.80 -2.12 12.86
N ILE A 408 -12.32 -3.18 13.52
CA ILE A 408 -12.17 -3.27 14.97
C ILE A 408 -10.79 -2.70 15.38
N GLY A 409 -10.77 -1.76 16.33
CA GLY A 409 -9.56 -1.11 16.84
C GLY A 409 -9.22 0.19 16.11
N PRO A 410 -8.01 0.76 16.26
CA PRO A 410 -7.65 2.14 15.85
C PRO A 410 -7.48 2.36 14.33
N SER A 411 -8.40 1.82 13.52
CA SER A 411 -8.49 2.05 12.08
C SER A 411 -8.98 3.46 11.75
N LEU A 412 -8.88 3.86 10.47
CA LEU A 412 -9.49 5.13 10.01
C LEU A 412 -11.04 5.12 10.12
N TYR A 413 -11.66 3.97 10.38
CA TYR A 413 -13.11 3.76 10.42
C TYR A 413 -13.70 3.72 11.84
N SER A 414 -12.93 3.43 12.89
CA SER A 414 -13.39 3.51 14.30
C SER A 414 -13.59 4.95 14.80
N LYS A 415 -13.25 5.95 13.97
CA LYS A 415 -13.69 7.34 14.14
C LYS A 415 -15.12 7.60 13.66
N ILE A 416 -15.81 6.59 13.10
CA ILE A 416 -17.17 6.70 12.51
C ILE A 416 -18.18 5.80 13.25
N TYR A 417 -17.73 4.71 13.86
CA TYR A 417 -18.55 3.76 14.63
C TYR A 417 -17.84 3.43 15.94
N ASP A 418 -18.61 3.13 16.98
CA ASP A 418 -18.09 2.47 18.18
C ASP A 418 -17.52 1.09 17.83
N ASP A 419 -16.30 0.80 18.30
CA ASP A 419 -15.63 -0.49 18.18
C ASP A 419 -16.53 -1.66 18.64
N ASN A 420 -17.41 -1.43 19.64
CA ASN A 420 -18.36 -2.42 20.12
C ASN A 420 -19.36 -2.90 19.06
N HIS A 421 -19.72 -2.06 18.08
CA HIS A 421 -20.67 -2.43 17.03
C HIS A 421 -20.08 -3.48 16.08
N TYR A 422 -18.83 -3.27 15.62
CA TYR A 422 -18.17 -4.24 14.75
C TYR A 422 -17.76 -5.51 15.51
N LYS A 423 -17.41 -5.41 16.79
CA LYS A 423 -17.23 -6.57 17.69
C LYS A 423 -18.50 -7.41 17.82
N PHE A 424 -19.67 -6.77 17.98
CA PHE A 424 -20.96 -7.46 18.00
C PHE A 424 -21.25 -8.17 16.66
N ILE A 425 -21.11 -7.45 15.54
CA ILE A 425 -21.31 -8.03 14.19
C ILE A 425 -20.37 -9.22 13.96
N PHE A 426 -19.11 -9.14 14.40
CA PHE A 426 -18.18 -10.26 14.30
C PHE A 426 -18.65 -11.49 15.09
N LYS A 427 -19.02 -11.31 16.37
CA LYS A 427 -19.52 -12.39 17.23
C LYS A 427 -20.72 -13.08 16.60
N GLU A 428 -21.69 -12.28 16.15
CA GLU A 428 -22.91 -12.74 15.48
C GLU A 428 -22.61 -13.53 14.19
N LEU A 429 -21.84 -12.97 13.25
CA LEU A 429 -21.46 -13.66 12.02
C LEU A 429 -20.72 -14.97 12.29
N TRP A 430 -19.80 -14.99 13.25
CA TRP A 430 -19.06 -16.20 13.60
C TRP A 430 -19.95 -17.26 14.24
N GLN A 431 -20.77 -16.87 15.23
CA GLN A 431 -21.62 -17.79 15.97
C GLN A 431 -22.62 -18.52 15.07
N PHE A 432 -23.19 -17.83 14.07
CA PHE A 432 -24.17 -18.40 13.15
C PHE A 432 -23.57 -18.99 11.86
N ALA A 433 -22.25 -18.89 11.63
CA ALA A 433 -21.62 -19.45 10.44
C ALA A 433 -21.63 -20.99 10.41
N PRO A 434 -22.03 -21.62 9.29
CA PRO A 434 -21.85 -23.06 9.07
C PRO A 434 -20.39 -23.51 9.24
N LYS A 435 -20.20 -24.73 9.77
CA LYS A 435 -18.88 -25.33 10.06
C LYS A 435 -17.87 -25.19 8.91
N ARG A 436 -18.29 -25.49 7.67
CA ARG A 436 -17.47 -25.37 6.44
C ARG A 436 -16.83 -23.99 6.25
N LEU A 437 -17.52 -22.92 6.64
CA LEU A 437 -17.01 -21.55 6.51
C LEU A 437 -15.94 -21.26 7.56
N LYS A 438 -16.17 -21.71 8.79
CA LYS A 438 -15.23 -21.57 9.92
C LYS A 438 -13.95 -22.39 9.67
N GLU A 439 -14.11 -23.64 9.24
CA GLU A 439 -13.01 -24.53 8.87
C GLU A 439 -12.15 -23.91 7.77
N TYR A 440 -12.76 -23.44 6.67
CA TYR A 440 -12.00 -22.75 5.63
C TYR A 440 -11.25 -21.51 6.12
N VAL A 441 -11.85 -20.69 6.98
CA VAL A 441 -11.16 -19.53 7.58
C VAL A 441 -9.93 -19.99 8.38
N LEU A 442 -10.03 -21.08 9.14
CA LEU A 442 -8.93 -21.61 9.95
C LEU A 442 -7.87 -22.38 9.12
N GLU A 443 -8.25 -22.94 7.98
CA GLU A 443 -7.40 -23.75 7.09
C GLU A 443 -6.79 -22.97 5.91
N CYS A 444 -7.27 -21.76 5.61
CA CYS A 444 -6.83 -21.02 4.43
C CYS A 444 -5.36 -20.61 4.53
N ASN A 445 -4.50 -21.20 3.67
CA ASN A 445 -3.05 -20.95 3.56
C ASN A 445 -2.62 -19.47 3.45
N ASN A 446 -3.54 -18.53 3.22
CA ASN A 446 -3.29 -17.09 3.36
C ASN A 446 -3.41 -16.68 4.86
N THR A 447 -2.80 -17.47 5.74
CA THR A 447 -3.08 -17.49 7.19
C THR A 447 -2.70 -16.19 7.88
N ASP A 448 -1.75 -15.44 7.31
CA ASP A 448 -1.25 -14.18 7.85
C ASP A 448 -2.36 -13.21 8.25
N LEU A 449 -3.44 -13.07 7.47
CA LEU A 449 -4.49 -12.09 7.77
C LEU A 449 -5.35 -12.43 8.99
N ILE A 450 -5.72 -13.70 9.15
CA ILE A 450 -6.54 -14.15 10.29
C ILE A 450 -5.67 -14.42 11.51
N GLN A 451 -4.44 -14.92 11.32
CA GLN A 451 -3.45 -14.96 12.39
C GLN A 451 -3.16 -13.54 12.87
N ASN A 452 -2.96 -12.54 12.00
CA ASN A 452 -2.86 -11.14 12.39
C ASN A 452 -4.10 -10.63 13.13
N PHE A 453 -5.30 -10.95 12.65
CA PHE A 453 -6.51 -10.51 13.32
C PHE A 453 -6.65 -11.13 14.72
N ILE A 454 -6.52 -12.46 14.85
CA ILE A 454 -6.62 -13.16 16.12
C ILE A 454 -5.48 -12.73 17.05
N VAL A 455 -4.22 -12.81 16.61
CA VAL A 455 -3.01 -12.61 17.44
C VAL A 455 -2.76 -11.14 17.78
N PHE A 456 -3.01 -10.19 16.86
CA PHE A 456 -2.67 -8.78 17.05
C PHE A 456 -3.87 -7.82 17.19
N LYS A 457 -5.03 -8.10 16.57
CA LYS A 457 -6.21 -7.21 16.65
C LYS A 457 -7.22 -7.61 17.74
N LEU A 458 -7.47 -8.90 17.99
CA LEU A 458 -8.32 -9.35 19.10
C LEU A 458 -7.61 -9.34 20.45
N PHE A 459 -6.29 -9.42 20.46
CA PHE A 459 -5.48 -9.28 21.67
C PHE A 459 -4.77 -7.91 21.72
N LEU A 460 -5.49 -6.82 21.40
CA LEU A 460 -4.96 -5.46 21.59
C LEU A 460 -4.63 -5.20 23.07
N ASN A 461 -3.60 -4.38 23.32
CA ASN A 461 -2.76 -4.49 24.52
C ASN A 461 -3.28 -3.77 25.79
N ASP A 462 -4.60 -3.65 25.98
CA ASP A 462 -5.18 -2.92 27.11
C ASP A 462 -6.10 -3.81 27.94
N GLU A 463 -5.89 -3.84 29.26
CA GLU A 463 -6.58 -4.71 30.24
C GLU A 463 -8.10 -4.49 30.35
N ILE A 464 -8.66 -3.53 29.60
CA ILE A 464 -9.98 -2.93 29.79
C ILE A 464 -11.01 -3.47 28.78
N ASN A 465 -10.60 -4.09 27.66
CA ASN A 465 -11.51 -4.42 26.55
C ASN A 465 -11.89 -5.91 26.45
N ASN A 466 -13.19 -6.17 26.24
CA ASN A 466 -13.87 -7.48 26.21
C ASN A 466 -13.52 -8.41 25.02
N ASP A 467 -12.30 -8.32 24.48
CA ASP A 467 -11.95 -8.92 23.17
C ASP A 467 -11.44 -10.37 23.29
N ILE A 468 -11.02 -10.78 24.49
CA ILE A 468 -10.73 -12.18 24.85
C ILE A 468 -11.92 -13.09 24.53
N ASP A 469 -13.16 -12.61 24.67
CA ASP A 469 -14.36 -13.41 24.38
C ASP A 469 -14.53 -13.70 22.88
N ILE A 470 -14.08 -12.81 22.00
CA ILE A 470 -14.09 -13.05 20.56
C ILE A 470 -13.01 -14.08 20.21
N ALA A 471 -11.82 -13.96 20.79
CA ALA A 471 -10.75 -14.94 20.61
C ALA A 471 -11.17 -16.33 21.12
N LYS A 472 -11.81 -16.41 22.30
CA LYS A 472 -12.41 -17.66 22.82
C LYS A 472 -13.46 -18.24 21.88
N LEU A 473 -14.36 -17.41 21.34
CA LEU A 473 -15.39 -17.84 20.39
C LEU A 473 -14.79 -18.48 19.13
N VAL A 474 -13.76 -17.85 18.55
CA VAL A 474 -13.07 -18.36 17.36
C VAL A 474 -12.25 -19.62 17.68
N LEU A 475 -11.50 -19.62 18.78
CA LEU A 475 -10.64 -20.72 19.19
C LEU A 475 -11.39 -21.94 19.77
N ALA A 476 -12.69 -21.81 20.05
CA ALA A 476 -13.57 -22.92 20.38
C ALA A 476 -13.87 -23.81 19.15
N ASP A 477 -13.90 -23.23 17.94
CA ASP A 477 -14.06 -23.97 16.68
C ASP A 477 -12.71 -24.47 16.11
N ALA A 478 -11.57 -24.11 16.73
CA ALA A 478 -10.23 -24.46 16.25
C ALA A 478 -9.70 -25.78 16.85
N ASN A 479 -9.23 -26.68 15.97
CA ASN A 479 -8.56 -27.92 16.39
C ASN A 479 -7.11 -27.65 16.86
N ALA A 480 -6.45 -28.69 17.41
CA ALA A 480 -5.09 -28.57 17.93
C ALA A 480 -4.08 -28.08 16.87
N THR A 481 -4.15 -28.60 15.63
CA THR A 481 -3.29 -28.19 14.51
C THR A 481 -3.48 -26.70 14.17
N HIS A 482 -4.72 -26.21 14.14
CA HIS A 482 -5.02 -24.80 13.84
C HIS A 482 -4.42 -23.88 14.92
N LYS A 483 -4.55 -24.25 16.19
CA LYS A 483 -3.96 -23.49 17.31
C LYS A 483 -2.43 -23.53 17.30
N ASN A 484 -1.85 -24.69 17.00
CA ASN A 484 -0.40 -24.85 16.84
C ASN A 484 0.12 -23.96 15.70
N ASN A 485 -0.58 -23.93 14.56
CA ASN A 485 -0.25 -23.05 13.43
C ASN A 485 -0.39 -21.56 13.79
N ILE A 486 -1.43 -21.14 14.52
CA ILE A 486 -1.56 -19.74 15.00
C ILE A 486 -0.37 -19.36 15.90
N MET A 487 0.15 -20.31 16.67
CA MET A 487 1.26 -20.06 17.57
C MET A 487 2.63 -20.00 16.87
N PHE A 488 2.94 -20.98 16.02
CA PHE A 488 4.31 -21.24 15.51
C PHE A 488 4.48 -21.10 13.99
N CYS A 489 3.43 -20.92 13.19
CA CYS A 489 3.59 -20.86 11.73
C CYS A 489 4.39 -19.61 11.30
N GLY A 490 5.38 -19.80 10.43
CA GLY A 490 6.54 -18.92 10.28
C GLY A 490 6.34 -17.61 9.52
N SER A 491 5.39 -16.78 9.93
CA SER A 491 5.28 -15.39 9.48
C SER A 491 5.96 -14.42 10.46
N LEU A 492 6.19 -13.18 10.01
CA LEU A 492 6.67 -12.05 10.84
C LEU A 492 5.72 -11.68 11.99
N GLN A 493 4.59 -12.38 12.15
CA GLN A 493 3.44 -12.06 12.99
C GLN A 493 2.79 -13.33 13.59
N CYS A 494 3.61 -14.29 14.03
CA CYS A 494 3.16 -15.48 14.74
C CYS A 494 2.86 -15.22 16.25
N GLY A 495 2.23 -16.19 16.92
CA GLY A 495 1.95 -16.13 18.37
C GLY A 495 3.19 -16.01 19.26
N VAL A 496 4.35 -16.54 18.83
CA VAL A 496 5.65 -16.34 19.53
C VAL A 496 5.99 -14.86 19.65
N LYS A 497 5.87 -14.08 18.57
CA LYS A 497 6.12 -12.63 18.60
C LYS A 497 5.14 -11.88 19.50
N LYS A 498 3.87 -12.29 19.51
CA LYS A 498 2.89 -11.70 20.44
C LYS A 498 3.22 -11.98 21.90
N CYS A 499 3.76 -13.16 22.21
CA CYS A 499 4.27 -13.44 23.55
C CYS A 499 5.42 -12.50 23.91
N SER A 500 6.36 -12.24 22.98
CA SER A 500 7.42 -11.23 23.15
C SER A 500 6.86 -9.84 23.47
N ASP A 501 5.89 -9.35 22.68
CA ASP A 501 5.23 -8.05 22.92
C ASP A 501 4.58 -7.96 24.31
N LEU A 502 3.88 -9.02 24.74
CA LEU A 502 3.21 -9.08 26.04
C LEU A 502 4.21 -9.11 27.21
N ILE A 503 5.33 -9.83 27.05
CA ILE A 503 6.43 -9.85 28.02
C ILE A 503 7.05 -8.45 28.12
N ILE A 504 7.39 -7.82 26.99
CA ILE A 504 7.95 -6.45 26.90
C ILE A 504 7.03 -5.39 27.57
N LYS A 505 5.71 -5.64 27.56
CA LYS A 505 4.68 -4.82 28.24
C LYS A 505 4.40 -5.24 29.70
N ASN A 506 5.07 -6.27 30.19
CA ASN A 506 4.91 -6.86 31.53
C ASN A 506 3.51 -7.43 31.82
N GLN A 507 2.78 -7.86 30.78
CA GLN A 507 1.39 -8.33 30.84
C GLN A 507 1.29 -9.86 31.08
N TRP A 508 1.93 -10.35 32.14
CA TRP A 508 2.09 -11.79 32.42
C TRP A 508 0.77 -12.56 32.59
N ASN A 509 -0.25 -11.97 33.22
CA ASN A 509 -1.57 -12.60 33.38
C ASN A 509 -2.27 -12.84 32.02
N PHE A 510 -2.07 -11.91 31.09
CA PHE A 510 -2.64 -11.97 29.75
C PHE A 510 -1.84 -12.92 28.85
N LEU A 511 -0.51 -12.97 29.01
CA LEU A 511 0.36 -13.98 28.41
C LEU A 511 -0.07 -15.40 28.79
N ASP A 512 -0.27 -15.67 30.08
CA ASP A 512 -0.73 -16.97 30.58
C ASP A 512 -2.11 -17.35 30.00
N THR A 513 -3.03 -16.39 29.93
CA THR A 513 -4.34 -16.58 29.28
C THR A 513 -4.21 -16.88 27.78
N PHE A 514 -3.35 -16.15 27.06
CA PHE A 514 -3.09 -16.34 25.63
C PHE A 514 -2.50 -17.72 25.34
N ILE A 515 -1.47 -18.13 26.10
CA ILE A 515 -0.84 -19.44 25.98
C ILE A 515 -1.87 -20.55 26.23
N LYS A 516 -2.66 -20.48 27.32
CA LYS A 516 -3.68 -21.49 27.66
C LYS A 516 -4.80 -21.65 26.62
N LEU A 517 -5.07 -20.64 25.79
CA LEU A 517 -6.09 -20.71 24.75
C LEU A 517 -5.61 -21.44 23.49
N LEU A 518 -4.31 -21.36 23.20
CA LEU A 518 -3.68 -21.91 22.00
C LEU A 518 -2.96 -23.25 22.27
N ILE A 519 -2.21 -23.33 23.36
CA ILE A 519 -1.41 -24.49 23.75
C ILE A 519 -2.01 -25.14 25.00
N SER A 520 -2.09 -26.47 24.99
CA SER A 520 -2.54 -27.27 26.14
C SER A 520 -1.51 -28.30 26.62
N SER A 521 -0.46 -28.60 25.85
CA SER A 521 0.58 -29.55 26.25
C SER A 521 1.78 -28.85 26.91
N THR A 522 2.46 -29.54 27.82
CA THR A 522 3.70 -29.04 28.44
C THR A 522 4.88 -29.04 27.46
N GLU A 523 4.84 -29.92 26.45
CA GLU A 523 5.86 -30.01 25.40
C GLU A 523 5.84 -28.78 24.49
N ASP A 524 4.67 -28.39 24.00
CA ASP A 524 4.48 -27.17 23.19
C ASP A 524 4.84 -25.89 23.97
N ILE A 525 4.58 -25.84 25.28
CA ILE A 525 5.02 -24.71 26.15
C ILE A 525 6.55 -24.64 26.20
N ASN A 526 7.23 -25.78 26.24
CA ASN A 526 8.69 -25.81 26.22
C ASN A 526 9.23 -25.39 24.84
N THR A 527 8.61 -25.86 23.74
CA THR A 527 8.91 -25.40 22.37
C THR A 527 8.75 -23.89 22.23
N LEU A 528 7.66 -23.31 22.76
CA LEU A 528 7.45 -21.85 22.81
C LEU A 528 8.59 -21.13 23.54
N LYS A 529 9.04 -21.64 24.69
CA LYS A 529 10.13 -21.02 25.45
C LYS A 529 11.46 -21.06 24.70
N GLN A 530 11.76 -22.15 23.97
CA GLN A 530 12.96 -22.26 23.15
C GLN A 530 12.92 -21.28 21.97
N GLU A 531 11.81 -21.24 21.22
CA GLU A 531 11.65 -20.30 20.10
C GLU A 531 11.65 -18.83 20.57
N LEU A 532 11.01 -18.52 21.71
CA LEU A 532 11.10 -17.18 22.32
C LEU A 532 12.53 -16.77 22.65
N ILE A 533 13.34 -17.66 23.24
CA ILE A 533 14.75 -17.36 23.57
C ILE A 533 15.59 -17.18 22.31
N LYS A 534 15.40 -18.05 21.33
CA LYS A 534 16.14 -18.09 20.06
C LYS A 534 15.88 -16.85 19.20
N ASP A 535 14.61 -16.49 19.00
CA ASP A 535 14.21 -15.44 18.04
C ASP A 535 14.06 -14.06 18.69
N HIS A 536 13.64 -14.00 19.97
CA HIS A 536 13.33 -12.74 20.66
C HIS A 536 14.05 -12.53 21.99
N GLY A 537 14.73 -13.55 22.55
CA GLY A 537 15.27 -13.51 23.91
C GLY A 537 16.23 -12.34 24.13
N TYR A 538 17.10 -12.08 23.15
CA TYR A 538 18.01 -10.94 23.19
C TYR A 538 17.25 -9.61 23.22
N GLN A 539 16.26 -9.43 22.36
CA GLN A 539 15.46 -8.19 22.24
C GLN A 539 14.70 -7.87 23.54
N ILE A 540 14.02 -8.87 24.10
CA ILE A 540 13.27 -8.76 25.38
C ILE A 540 14.23 -8.38 26.52
N THR A 541 15.36 -9.08 26.61
CA THR A 541 16.33 -8.90 27.70
C THR A 541 17.00 -7.51 27.64
N ILE A 542 17.39 -7.06 26.44
CA ILE A 542 17.95 -5.72 26.21
C ILE A 542 16.92 -4.64 26.58
N HIS A 543 15.66 -4.79 26.19
CA HIS A 543 14.61 -3.81 26.50
C HIS A 543 14.43 -3.58 28.01
N PHE A 544 14.43 -4.66 28.80
CA PHE A 544 14.38 -4.53 30.27
C PHE A 544 15.66 -3.94 30.85
N TYR A 545 16.85 -4.35 30.34
CA TYR A 545 18.12 -3.78 30.78
C TYR A 545 18.19 -2.26 30.55
N GLN A 546 17.80 -1.79 29.37
CA GLN A 546 17.76 -0.35 29.03
C GLN A 546 16.82 0.46 29.93
N LYS A 547 15.77 -0.17 30.47
CA LYS A 547 14.86 0.46 31.44
C LYS A 547 15.30 0.29 32.90
N GLN A 548 16.44 -0.34 33.16
CA GLN A 548 16.93 -0.71 34.49
C GLN A 548 16.00 -1.67 35.24
N GLU A 549 15.15 -2.41 34.51
CA GLU A 549 14.15 -3.34 35.05
C GLU A 549 14.73 -4.77 35.20
N TYR A 550 15.90 -4.88 35.84
CA TYR A 550 16.68 -6.12 35.90
C TYR A 550 15.88 -7.33 36.42
N ASP A 551 15.04 -7.14 37.45
CA ASP A 551 14.20 -8.21 38.00
C ASP A 551 13.24 -8.80 36.96
N LYS A 552 12.75 -8.00 35.99
CA LYS A 552 11.90 -8.48 34.90
C LYS A 552 12.68 -9.27 33.86
N ALA A 553 13.93 -8.87 33.59
CA ALA A 553 14.85 -9.64 32.77
C ALA A 553 15.16 -11.00 33.43
N GLU A 554 15.48 -11.04 34.73
CA GLU A 554 15.68 -12.29 35.46
C GLU A 554 14.42 -13.16 35.48
N HIS A 555 13.24 -12.57 35.69
CA HIS A 555 11.96 -13.29 35.67
C HIS A 555 11.70 -13.93 34.31
N PHE A 556 11.91 -13.20 33.20
CA PHE A 556 11.81 -13.73 31.84
C PHE A 556 12.80 -14.88 31.60
N LEU A 557 14.07 -14.69 31.94
CA LEU A 557 15.11 -15.71 31.73
C LEU A 557 14.82 -16.98 32.54
N LYS A 558 14.41 -16.85 33.81
CA LYS A 558 14.00 -17.99 34.66
C LYS A 558 12.71 -18.67 34.19
N TRP A 559 11.79 -17.92 33.58
CA TRP A 559 10.57 -18.50 33.01
C TRP A 559 10.87 -19.34 31.76
N CYS A 560 11.80 -18.90 30.90
CA CYS A 560 12.20 -19.62 29.69
C CYS A 560 13.24 -20.73 29.92
N LEU A 561 14.25 -20.50 30.77
CA LEU A 561 15.44 -21.34 30.92
C LEU A 561 15.39 -22.09 32.26
N GLU A 562 15.41 -23.41 32.16
CA GLU A 562 15.17 -24.34 33.29
C GLU A 562 16.31 -24.41 34.32
N SER A 563 17.46 -23.78 34.07
CA SER A 563 18.61 -23.81 34.98
C SER A 563 19.45 -22.54 34.93
N ASP A 564 20.05 -22.17 36.07
CA ASP A 564 20.92 -21.00 36.19
C ASP A 564 22.14 -21.07 35.26
N GLU A 565 22.65 -22.27 34.94
CA GLU A 565 23.76 -22.42 33.96
C GLU A 565 23.34 -22.09 32.52
N LYS A 566 22.10 -22.42 32.12
CA LYS A 566 21.54 -21.97 30.83
C LYS A 566 21.42 -20.44 30.81
N ILE A 567 20.98 -19.84 31.93
CA ILE A 567 20.87 -18.38 32.09
C ILE A 567 22.24 -17.70 31.98
N LYS A 568 23.28 -18.20 32.68
CA LYS A 568 24.65 -17.69 32.59
C LYS A 568 25.21 -17.78 31.17
N THR A 569 25.01 -18.92 30.49
CA THR A 569 25.44 -19.10 29.10
C THR A 569 24.77 -18.07 28.18
N PHE A 570 23.44 -17.93 28.29
CA PHE A 570 22.68 -16.95 27.51
C PHE A 570 23.14 -15.51 27.76
N LYS A 571 23.39 -15.12 29.01
CA LYS A 571 23.91 -13.78 29.35
C LYS A 571 25.33 -13.55 28.81
N LYS A 572 26.20 -14.57 28.84
CA LYS A 572 27.55 -14.49 28.24
C LYS A 572 27.46 -14.32 26.72
N GLU A 573 26.52 -14.98 26.05
CA GLU A 573 26.27 -14.77 24.62
C GLU A 573 25.66 -13.38 24.34
N LEU A 574 24.72 -12.90 25.15
CA LEU A 574 24.08 -11.58 25.05
C LEU A 574 25.10 -10.43 25.18
N ALA A 575 26.08 -10.55 26.08
CA ALA A 575 27.19 -9.60 26.19
C ALA A 575 28.02 -9.49 24.89
N SER A 576 27.91 -10.48 24.00
CA SER A 576 28.63 -10.56 22.72
C SER A 576 27.79 -10.15 21.49
N LYS A 577 26.65 -9.46 21.69
CA LYS A 577 25.74 -8.99 20.63
C LYS A 577 25.81 -7.47 20.42
N GLU A 578 25.16 -7.03 19.34
CA GLU A 578 25.08 -5.64 18.83
C GLU A 578 24.77 -4.55 19.87
N PHE A 579 24.11 -4.89 20.98
CA PHE A 579 23.83 -3.93 22.05
C PHE A 579 25.10 -3.38 22.70
N SER A 580 26.13 -4.21 22.89
CA SER A 580 27.44 -3.78 23.38
C SER A 580 28.08 -2.75 22.44
N CYS A 581 27.85 -2.86 21.12
CA CYS A 581 28.30 -1.88 20.14
C CYS A 581 27.63 -0.52 20.37
N LYS A 582 26.31 -0.49 20.62
CA LYS A 582 25.55 0.76 20.80
C LYS A 582 25.96 1.53 22.06
N ILE A 583 26.31 0.83 23.14
CA ILE A 583 26.90 1.48 24.33
C ILE A 583 28.28 2.07 23.99
N LEU A 584 29.15 1.32 23.30
CA LEU A 584 30.46 1.81 22.85
C LEU A 584 30.36 3.00 21.88
N GLU A 585 29.39 2.99 20.95
CA GLU A 585 29.11 4.12 20.06
C GLU A 585 28.61 5.36 20.82
N SER A 586 27.82 5.19 21.88
CA SER A 586 27.38 6.28 22.76
C SER A 586 28.58 6.92 23.47
N ILE A 587 29.45 6.10 24.06
CA ILE A 587 30.70 6.51 24.72
C ILE A 587 31.55 7.36 23.75
N VAL A 588 31.79 6.85 22.53
CA VAL A 588 32.51 7.57 21.47
C VAL A 588 31.83 8.86 21.03
N THR A 589 30.52 8.84 20.81
CA THR A 589 29.76 10.05 20.41
C THR A 589 29.79 11.13 21.51
N SER A 590 29.87 10.73 22.78
CA SER A 590 30.00 11.65 23.92
C SER A 590 31.41 12.20 24.12
N ASN A 591 32.42 11.63 23.45
CA ASN A 591 33.85 11.91 23.61
C ASN A 591 34.33 11.87 25.08
N LYS A 592 33.89 10.85 25.83
CA LYS A 592 34.23 10.63 27.24
C LYS A 592 34.55 9.16 27.47
N SER A 593 35.63 8.88 28.19
CA SER A 593 36.01 7.53 28.64
C SER A 593 35.22 7.09 29.88
N ASP A 594 33.90 7.20 29.84
CA ASP A 594 33.02 6.71 30.90
C ASP A 594 32.61 5.26 30.58
N PHE A 595 33.28 4.32 31.24
CA PHE A 595 33.01 2.89 31.08
C PHE A 595 31.99 2.35 32.09
N ILE A 596 31.39 3.20 32.96
CA ILE A 596 30.54 2.73 34.07
C ILE A 596 29.32 1.94 33.56
N GLU A 597 28.66 2.39 32.50
CA GLU A 597 27.47 1.72 31.94
C GLU A 597 27.80 0.35 31.35
N ILE A 598 28.90 0.23 30.58
CA ILE A 598 29.32 -1.05 29.99
C ILE A 598 29.94 -2.00 31.03
N GLU A 599 30.62 -1.48 32.05
CA GLU A 599 31.13 -2.25 33.18
C GLU A 599 29.97 -2.85 33.99
N HIS A 600 28.93 -2.07 34.30
CA HIS A 600 27.70 -2.57 34.94
C HIS A 600 26.99 -3.63 34.08
N TYR A 601 26.93 -3.43 32.76
CA TYR A 601 26.34 -4.41 31.84
C TYR A 601 27.12 -5.73 31.84
N PHE A 602 28.45 -5.67 31.82
CA PHE A 602 29.31 -6.86 31.89
C PHE A 602 29.24 -7.54 33.26
N GLN A 603 29.20 -6.77 34.35
CA GLN A 603 28.99 -7.30 35.69
C GLN A 603 27.65 -8.06 35.81
N TRP A 604 26.57 -7.49 35.27
CA TRP A 604 25.27 -8.15 35.24
C TRP A 604 25.27 -9.41 34.35
N CYS A 605 25.84 -9.33 33.15
CA CYS A 605 25.93 -10.49 32.24
C CYS A 605 26.81 -11.63 32.79
N ALA A 606 27.94 -11.29 33.41
CA ALA A 606 28.89 -12.24 33.98
C ALA A 606 28.53 -12.69 35.42
N SER A 607 27.46 -12.15 36.01
CA SER A 607 27.12 -12.37 37.44
C SER A 607 28.29 -12.05 38.38
N ASN A 608 29.03 -10.97 38.09
CA ASN A 608 30.26 -10.52 38.76
C ASN A 608 31.48 -11.46 38.66
N ASP A 609 31.50 -12.45 37.75
CA ASP A 609 32.71 -13.24 37.48
C ASP A 609 33.75 -12.38 36.74
N LEU A 610 34.77 -11.92 37.48
CA LEU A 610 35.89 -11.11 36.97
C LEU A 610 36.63 -11.76 35.80
N LYS A 611 36.73 -13.09 35.74
CA LYS A 611 37.39 -13.77 34.63
C LYS A 611 36.55 -13.63 33.36
N ILE A 612 35.23 -13.82 33.45
CA ILE A 612 34.32 -13.65 32.31
C ILE A 612 34.23 -12.17 31.89
N ILE A 613 34.24 -11.23 32.84
CA ILE A 613 34.28 -9.79 32.53
C ILE A 613 35.55 -9.45 31.73
N ASN A 614 36.71 -9.96 32.14
CA ASN A 614 37.96 -9.73 31.42
C ASN A 614 37.99 -10.44 30.05
N GLU A 615 37.48 -11.67 29.94
CA GLU A 615 37.29 -12.34 28.64
C GLU A 615 36.39 -11.53 27.69
N LEU A 616 35.32 -10.89 28.21
CA LEU A 616 34.43 -10.04 27.42
C LEU A 616 35.13 -8.76 26.96
N LYS A 617 35.83 -8.06 27.87
CA LYS A 617 36.64 -6.87 27.57
C LYS A 617 37.70 -7.14 26.51
N GLU A 618 38.48 -8.20 26.66
CA GLU A 618 39.51 -8.60 25.69
C GLU A 618 38.93 -9.02 24.32
N SER A 619 37.65 -9.41 24.27
CA SER A 619 36.97 -9.75 23.02
C SER A 619 36.44 -8.55 22.23
N ILE A 620 36.25 -7.38 22.88
CA ILE A 620 35.75 -6.17 22.23
C ILE A 620 36.60 -5.82 21.00
N PRO A 621 37.95 -5.68 21.10
CA PRO A 621 38.79 -5.22 20.00
C PRO A 621 38.75 -6.09 18.75
N GLN A 622 38.46 -7.38 18.90
CA GLN A 622 38.45 -8.34 17.79
C GLN A 622 37.09 -8.46 17.09
N LYS A 623 35.97 -8.27 17.80
CA LYS A 623 34.63 -8.60 17.28
C LYS A 623 33.78 -7.39 16.85
N TRP A 624 33.91 -6.25 17.53
CA TRP A 624 32.95 -5.13 17.38
C TRP A 624 33.61 -3.78 17.14
N PHE A 625 34.92 -3.70 17.32
CA PHE A 625 35.61 -2.44 17.52
C PHE A 625 35.97 -1.70 16.24
N GLN A 626 35.97 -2.36 15.07
CA GLN A 626 36.53 -1.78 13.85
C GLN A 626 35.77 -0.56 13.35
N GLU A 627 34.44 -0.59 13.27
CA GLU A 627 33.67 0.59 12.86
C GLU A 627 33.82 1.77 13.83
N VAL A 628 33.92 1.49 15.13
CA VAL A 628 34.04 2.48 16.21
C VAL A 628 35.45 3.09 16.25
N ILE A 629 36.48 2.25 16.21
CA ILE A 629 37.89 2.67 16.07
C ILE A 629 38.06 3.50 14.80
N PHE A 630 37.56 3.02 13.65
CA PHE A 630 37.82 3.70 12.39
C PHE A 630 37.16 5.10 12.37
N LYS A 631 35.99 5.27 12.99
CA LYS A 631 35.39 6.59 13.27
C LYS A 631 36.29 7.45 14.18
N LEU A 632 36.84 6.92 15.27
CA LEU A 632 37.75 7.65 16.17
C LEU A 632 39.04 8.10 15.48
N ILE A 633 39.67 7.21 14.69
CA ILE A 633 40.88 7.50 13.91
C ILE A 633 40.58 8.54 12.84
N GLU A 634 39.44 8.42 12.13
CA GLU A 634 38.93 9.40 11.18
C GLU A 634 38.62 10.79 11.81
N GLN A 635 38.56 10.88 13.14
CA GLN A 635 38.31 12.08 13.94
C GLN A 635 39.54 12.53 14.77
N ASP A 636 40.70 11.91 14.56
CA ASP A 636 41.96 12.19 15.26
C ASP A 636 41.96 11.92 16.79
N GLN A 637 41.01 11.13 17.30
CA GLN A 637 40.78 10.90 18.74
C GLN A 637 41.62 9.76 19.34
N TYR A 638 42.94 9.82 19.13
CA TYR A 638 43.88 8.78 19.59
C TYR A 638 43.97 8.62 21.12
N GLU A 639 43.80 9.70 21.89
CA GLU A 639 43.83 9.63 23.36
C GLU A 639 42.66 8.80 23.92
N LEU A 640 41.45 9.02 23.41
CA LEU A 640 40.26 8.24 23.77
C LEU A 640 40.42 6.79 23.32
N LEU A 641 41.00 6.56 22.14
CA LEU A 641 41.26 5.24 21.60
C LEU A 641 42.23 4.44 22.49
N ASP A 642 43.32 5.06 22.97
CA ASP A 642 44.24 4.43 23.92
C ASP A 642 43.59 4.21 25.30
N GLN A 643 42.72 5.12 25.77
CA GLN A 643 41.95 4.92 27.00
C GLN A 643 41.03 3.69 26.91
N ILE A 644 40.34 3.47 25.78
CA ILE A 644 39.49 2.28 25.61
C ILE A 644 40.34 1.00 25.49
N LEU A 645 41.47 1.02 24.77
CA LEU A 645 42.38 -0.14 24.70
C LEU A 645 42.96 -0.51 26.08
N ASN A 646 43.35 0.49 26.87
CA ASN A 646 43.80 0.30 28.25
C ASN A 646 42.72 -0.33 29.13
N TRP A 647 41.46 0.09 29.00
CA TRP A 647 40.34 -0.54 29.70
C TRP A 647 40.06 -1.98 29.21
N CYS A 648 40.06 -2.22 27.89
CA CYS A 648 39.83 -3.55 27.30
C CYS A 648 40.87 -4.59 27.74
N PHE A 649 42.14 -4.19 27.85
CA PHE A 649 43.26 -5.09 28.16
C PHE A 649 43.81 -4.92 29.58
N SER A 650 43.13 -4.19 30.47
CA SER A 650 43.58 -3.93 31.85
C SER A 650 45.01 -3.36 31.96
N ASN A 651 45.39 -2.48 31.01
CA ASN A 651 46.73 -1.91 30.81
C ASN A 651 47.84 -2.93 30.44
N ASP A 652 47.49 -4.11 29.94
CA ASP A 652 48.46 -5.05 29.36
C ASP A 652 49.01 -4.51 28.02
N GLN A 653 50.19 -3.89 28.08
CA GLN A 653 50.83 -3.27 26.92
C GLN A 653 51.20 -4.28 25.83
N GLU A 654 51.45 -5.55 26.16
CA GLU A 654 51.73 -6.58 25.16
C GLU A 654 50.46 -6.89 24.35
N LYS A 655 49.31 -7.09 25.03
CA LYS A 655 48.01 -7.27 24.38
C LYS A 655 47.58 -6.05 23.58
N ILE A 656 47.79 -4.84 24.11
CA ILE A 656 47.50 -3.58 23.38
C ILE A 656 48.35 -3.50 22.09
N ASN A 657 49.65 -3.75 22.18
CA ASN A 657 50.54 -3.73 21.02
C ASN A 657 50.17 -4.82 20.01
N ASN A 658 49.84 -6.03 20.47
CA ASN A 658 49.37 -7.12 19.62
C ASN A 658 48.04 -6.79 18.94
N CYS A 659 47.11 -6.13 19.64
CA CYS A 659 45.87 -5.61 19.06
C CYS A 659 46.14 -4.56 17.97
N LYS A 660 47.01 -3.58 18.22
CA LYS A 660 47.41 -2.56 17.22
C LYS A 660 48.07 -3.20 15.98
N ASN A 661 48.95 -4.18 16.19
CA ASN A 661 49.55 -4.97 15.11
C ASN A 661 48.53 -5.85 14.36
N SER A 662 47.39 -6.21 14.97
CA SER A 662 46.41 -7.12 14.36
C SER A 662 45.56 -6.49 13.24
N PHE A 663 45.43 -5.15 13.22
CA PHE A 663 44.51 -4.44 12.32
C PHE A 663 44.79 -4.68 10.82
N TYR A 664 46.03 -4.96 10.43
CA TYR A 664 46.45 -5.21 9.04
C TYR A 664 46.95 -6.64 8.78
N THR A 665 46.98 -7.51 9.79
CA THR A 665 47.57 -8.86 9.70
C THR A 665 46.56 -10.01 9.80
N THR A 666 45.31 -9.73 10.18
CA THR A 666 44.25 -10.75 10.32
C THR A 666 43.69 -11.22 8.98
N LYS A 667 44.32 -12.23 8.38
CA LYS A 667 43.98 -12.86 7.08
C LYS A 667 42.58 -13.51 6.95
N ARG A 668 41.67 -13.36 7.92
CA ARG A 668 40.35 -14.04 7.93
C ARG A 668 39.26 -13.25 8.69
N SER A 669 38.74 -12.17 8.12
CA SER A 669 37.34 -11.71 8.30
C SER A 669 37.00 -10.51 7.40
N ASN A 670 35.76 -10.02 7.48
CA ASN A 670 35.32 -8.74 6.86
C ASN A 670 36.19 -7.51 7.27
N SER A 671 36.99 -7.64 8.33
CA SER A 671 37.88 -6.59 8.85
C SER A 671 38.77 -5.92 7.81
N TYR A 672 39.27 -6.70 6.86
CA TYR A 672 40.28 -6.25 5.90
C TYR A 672 39.70 -5.25 4.89
N TYR A 673 38.44 -5.42 4.48
CA TYR A 673 37.74 -4.44 3.63
C TYR A 673 37.49 -3.12 4.37
N CYS A 674 37.05 -3.20 5.63
CA CYS A 674 36.85 -2.02 6.47
C CYS A 674 38.17 -1.27 6.72
N PHE A 675 39.29 -2.00 6.85
CA PHE A 675 40.61 -1.40 7.02
C PHE A 675 41.09 -0.66 5.76
N SER A 676 41.02 -1.29 4.58
CA SER A 676 41.34 -0.60 3.32
C SER A 676 40.47 0.63 3.09
N TYR A 677 39.20 0.60 3.53
CA TYR A 677 38.31 1.75 3.53
C TYR A 677 38.78 2.86 4.48
N LEU A 678 39.22 2.56 5.71
CA LEU A 678 39.83 3.56 6.60
C LEU A 678 41.03 4.24 5.94
N ILE A 679 41.97 3.47 5.38
CA ILE A 679 43.18 4.04 4.74
C ILE A 679 42.78 4.98 3.60
N TYR A 680 41.81 4.60 2.77
CA TYR A 680 41.25 5.48 1.74
C TYR A 680 40.66 6.77 2.33
N ARG A 681 39.89 6.67 3.41
CA ARG A 681 39.21 7.82 4.07
C ARG A 681 40.18 8.79 4.72
N LEU A 682 41.28 8.28 5.30
CA LEU A 682 42.33 9.14 5.86
C LEU A 682 43.06 9.92 4.76
N ILE A 683 43.37 9.27 3.63
CA ILE A 683 44.02 9.94 2.50
C ILE A 683 43.06 10.93 1.82
N GLU A 684 41.78 10.59 1.63
CA GLU A 684 40.79 11.52 1.05
C GLU A 684 40.48 12.73 1.95
N LYS A 685 40.65 12.61 3.27
CA LYS A 685 40.58 13.74 4.20
C LYS A 685 41.85 14.58 4.23
N ASP A 686 43.00 14.01 3.87
CA ASP A 686 44.31 14.62 3.96
C ASP A 686 45.27 14.09 2.88
N ASP A 687 45.25 14.77 1.72
CA ASP A 687 46.17 14.54 0.60
C ASP A 687 47.65 14.82 0.94
N SER A 688 47.96 15.31 2.16
CA SER A 688 49.33 15.46 2.67
C SER A 688 49.82 14.28 3.52
N PHE A 689 48.97 13.25 3.70
CA PHE A 689 49.26 11.98 4.37
C PHE A 689 49.63 12.09 5.87
N GLN A 690 49.49 13.24 6.51
CA GLN A 690 49.79 13.44 7.93
C GLN A 690 48.87 12.61 8.84
N LEU A 691 47.57 12.52 8.53
CA LEU A 691 46.63 11.66 9.26
C LEU A 691 47.00 10.18 9.13
N LEU A 692 47.44 9.75 7.94
CA LEU A 692 47.92 8.38 7.72
C LEU A 692 49.23 8.12 8.47
N ASP A 693 50.18 9.05 8.43
CA ASP A 693 51.45 8.98 9.15
C ASP A 693 51.24 8.90 10.67
N LYS A 694 50.27 9.65 11.20
CA LYS A 694 49.88 9.63 12.62
C LYS A 694 49.26 8.28 12.99
N PHE A 695 48.37 7.75 12.17
CA PHE A 695 47.81 6.40 12.33
C PHE A 695 48.90 5.32 12.34
N VAL A 696 49.83 5.38 11.38
CA VAL A 696 50.94 4.43 11.24
C VAL A 696 51.87 4.47 12.45
N LYS A 697 52.25 5.67 12.93
CA LYS A 697 53.08 5.85 14.14
C LYS A 697 52.37 5.43 15.42
N TRP A 698 51.04 5.54 15.47
CA TRP A 698 50.24 5.05 16.59
C TRP A 698 50.14 3.52 16.63
N CYS A 699 50.06 2.87 15.46
CA CYS A 699 50.08 1.40 15.34
C CYS A 699 51.47 0.79 15.54
N PHE A 700 52.52 1.43 15.02
CA PHE A 700 53.86 0.86 14.92
C PHE A 700 54.92 1.80 15.49
N THR A 701 55.65 1.30 16.49
CA THR A 701 56.85 1.94 17.04
C THR A 701 58.14 1.48 16.36
N ASP A 702 58.09 0.41 15.57
CA ASP A 702 59.23 -0.19 14.86
C ASP A 702 59.24 0.22 13.38
N ILE A 703 60.36 0.81 12.95
CA ILE A 703 60.58 1.24 11.57
C ILE A 703 60.53 0.08 10.55
N GLN A 704 60.89 -1.14 10.94
CA GLN A 704 60.78 -2.31 10.07
C GLN A 704 59.31 -2.66 9.80
N LYS A 705 58.45 -2.60 10.82
CA LYS A 705 57.00 -2.79 10.68
C LYS A 705 56.34 -1.67 9.88
N ILE A 706 56.76 -0.42 10.08
CA ILE A 706 56.31 0.72 9.26
C ILE A 706 56.64 0.47 7.78
N ASN A 707 57.87 0.06 7.46
CA ASN A 707 58.28 -0.22 6.09
C ASN A 707 57.53 -1.44 5.50
N GLN A 708 57.27 -2.48 6.30
CA GLN A 708 56.44 -3.61 5.90
C GLN A 708 54.99 -3.19 5.60
N PHE A 709 54.40 -2.32 6.43
CA PHE A 709 53.06 -1.77 6.25
C PHE A 709 52.96 -0.90 4.98
N LYS A 710 53.95 -0.03 4.74
CA LYS A 710 54.05 0.77 3.50
C LYS A 710 54.07 -0.11 2.25
N LYS A 711 54.91 -1.16 2.23
CA LYS A 711 54.97 -2.12 1.11
C LYS A 711 53.67 -2.91 0.92
N TRP A 712 52.97 -3.23 2.02
CA TRP A 712 51.68 -3.89 1.98
C TRP A 712 50.55 -3.00 1.40
N ILE A 713 50.54 -1.69 1.68
CA ILE A 713 49.55 -0.74 1.10
C ILE A 713 49.59 -0.73 -0.44
N LEU A 714 50.78 -0.88 -1.03
CA LEU A 714 50.95 -0.92 -2.48
C LEU A 714 50.54 -2.25 -3.11
N CYS A 715 50.80 -3.36 -2.43
CA CYS A 715 50.65 -4.70 -2.99
C CYS A 715 50.09 -5.67 -1.93
N PRO A 716 48.80 -5.56 -1.57
CA PRO A 716 48.11 -6.54 -0.73
C PRO A 716 48.07 -7.90 -1.44
N GLN A 717 48.08 -8.99 -0.68
CA GLN A 717 48.33 -10.35 -1.21
C GLN A 717 47.07 -11.11 -1.66
N ASP A 718 45.87 -10.59 -1.40
CA ASP A 718 44.64 -11.39 -1.34
C ASP A 718 43.46 -10.77 -2.17
N ASP A 719 43.60 -10.63 -3.50
CA ASP A 719 42.56 -10.16 -4.44
C ASP A 719 41.89 -8.79 -4.11
N ILE A 720 42.62 -7.89 -3.44
CA ILE A 720 42.11 -6.60 -2.94
C ILE A 720 42.77 -5.43 -3.66
N TYR A 721 41.94 -4.47 -4.10
CA TYR A 721 42.42 -3.24 -4.71
C TYR A 721 43.37 -2.48 -3.76
N SER A 722 44.61 -2.26 -4.21
CA SER A 722 45.51 -1.33 -3.53
C SER A 722 44.95 0.09 -3.56
N VAL A 723 45.39 0.92 -2.62
CA VAL A 723 45.00 2.34 -2.52
C VAL A 723 45.22 3.06 -3.86
N CYS A 724 46.35 2.78 -4.50
CA CYS A 724 46.70 3.30 -5.83
C CYS A 724 45.70 2.85 -6.91
N ILE A 725 45.30 1.57 -6.94
CA ILE A 725 44.33 1.06 -7.93
C ILE A 725 42.99 1.79 -7.79
N TYR A 726 42.49 1.99 -6.57
CA TYR A 726 41.24 2.73 -6.34
C TYR A 726 41.35 4.20 -6.78
N GLN A 727 42.45 4.89 -6.44
CA GLN A 727 42.68 6.28 -6.85
C GLN A 727 42.75 6.42 -8.38
N LEU A 728 43.40 5.47 -9.06
CA LEU A 728 43.41 5.39 -10.52
C LEU A 728 42.01 5.14 -11.09
N GLN A 729 41.19 4.23 -10.53
CA GLN A 729 39.79 4.06 -10.95
C GLN A 729 38.93 5.33 -10.75
N LYS A 730 39.32 6.23 -9.84
CA LYS A 730 38.65 7.53 -9.60
C LYS A 730 39.30 8.71 -10.34
N TYR A 731 40.22 8.47 -11.26
CA TYR A 731 40.94 9.50 -12.04
C TYR A 731 41.82 10.44 -11.17
N LYS A 732 42.15 10.07 -9.92
CA LYS A 732 42.97 10.87 -8.98
C LYS A 732 44.47 10.61 -9.17
N PHE A 733 45.02 10.89 -10.35
CA PHE A 733 46.40 10.54 -10.74
C PHE A 733 47.51 11.14 -9.85
N GLU A 734 47.39 12.42 -9.47
CA GLU A 734 48.37 13.08 -8.60
C GLU A 734 48.40 12.42 -7.21
N LEU A 735 47.24 12.06 -6.68
CA LEU A 735 47.10 11.38 -5.39
C LEU A 735 47.63 9.94 -5.44
N ALA A 736 47.47 9.26 -6.58
CA ALA A 736 48.08 7.95 -6.83
C ALA A 736 49.62 8.04 -6.85
N ASP A 737 50.20 9.05 -7.51
CA ASP A 737 51.64 9.23 -7.54
C ASP A 737 52.23 9.62 -6.17
N LYS A 738 51.53 10.48 -5.41
CA LYS A 738 51.85 10.76 -3.99
C LYS A 738 51.75 9.51 -3.11
N SER A 739 50.71 8.67 -3.29
CA SER A 739 50.55 7.43 -2.52
C SER A 739 51.65 6.41 -2.79
N VAL A 740 52.05 6.28 -4.06
CA VAL A 740 53.18 5.43 -4.47
C VAL A 740 54.51 5.98 -3.92
N SER A 741 54.72 7.29 -3.99
CA SER A 741 55.92 7.96 -3.46
C SER A 741 56.01 7.94 -1.93
N TRP A 742 54.88 7.96 -1.21
CA TRP A 742 54.85 7.86 0.26
C TRP A 742 55.19 6.45 0.74
N ALA A 743 54.85 5.42 -0.04
CA ALA A 743 55.03 4.02 0.34
C ALA A 743 56.31 3.36 -0.20
N ALA A 744 56.82 3.78 -1.36
CA ALA A 744 58.10 3.35 -1.90
C ALA A 744 59.27 4.09 -1.23
N LEU A 745 60.40 3.42 -1.04
CA LEU A 745 61.59 3.98 -0.37
C LEU A 745 62.61 4.55 -1.37
N SER A 746 62.42 4.35 -2.68
CA SER A 746 63.27 4.90 -3.74
C SER A 746 62.51 5.04 -5.07
N HIS A 747 63.03 5.86 -6.00
CA HIS A 747 62.49 5.94 -7.37
C HIS A 747 62.56 4.60 -8.13
N GLU A 748 63.54 3.75 -7.81
CA GLU A 748 63.64 2.40 -8.39
C GLU A 748 62.49 1.49 -7.92
N GLU A 749 62.11 1.57 -6.63
CA GLU A 749 60.94 0.85 -6.11
C GLU A 749 59.63 1.35 -6.76
N ILE A 750 59.51 2.65 -7.06
CA ILE A 750 58.36 3.21 -7.80
C ILE A 750 58.27 2.62 -9.21
N ALA A 751 59.38 2.62 -9.96
CA ALA A 751 59.41 2.08 -11.32
C ALA A 751 59.12 0.57 -11.34
N LEU A 752 59.69 -0.19 -10.39
CA LEU A 752 59.45 -1.62 -10.24
C LEU A 752 58.00 -1.91 -9.86
N PHE A 753 57.38 -1.10 -8.99
CA PHE A 753 55.95 -1.20 -8.67
C PHE A 753 55.08 -0.92 -9.90
N LYS A 754 55.29 0.18 -10.63
CA LYS A 754 54.50 0.52 -11.83
C LYS A 754 54.60 -0.58 -12.89
N ASN A 755 55.80 -1.12 -13.14
CA ASN A 755 55.99 -2.27 -14.05
C ASN A 755 55.25 -3.53 -13.57
N LYS A 756 55.31 -3.86 -12.27
CA LYS A 756 54.62 -5.02 -11.70
C LYS A 756 53.09 -4.87 -11.75
N LEU A 757 52.57 -3.68 -11.45
CA LEU A 757 51.14 -3.38 -11.53
C LEU A 757 50.63 -3.49 -12.97
N LEU A 758 51.41 -3.06 -13.95
CA LEU A 758 51.06 -3.18 -15.36
C LEU A 758 50.96 -4.64 -15.84
N GLY A 759 51.74 -5.56 -15.26
CA GLY A 759 51.67 -6.99 -15.52
C GLY A 759 50.67 -7.78 -14.66
N SER A 760 49.86 -7.11 -13.83
CA SER A 760 48.88 -7.75 -12.94
C SER A 760 47.53 -8.02 -13.62
N GLU A 761 46.62 -8.75 -12.96
CA GLU A 761 45.21 -8.82 -13.41
C GLU A 761 44.44 -7.51 -13.08
N ASP A 762 44.84 -6.77 -12.05
CA ASP A 762 44.15 -5.56 -11.58
C ASP A 762 44.07 -4.47 -12.65
N ILE A 763 45.11 -4.34 -13.47
CA ILE A 763 45.13 -3.38 -14.59
C ILE A 763 43.99 -3.65 -15.59
N LYS A 764 43.57 -4.91 -15.77
CA LYS A 764 42.45 -5.25 -16.66
C LYS A 764 41.13 -4.76 -16.11
N TYR A 765 40.98 -4.68 -14.79
CA TYR A 765 39.83 -4.04 -14.14
C TYR A 765 39.90 -2.52 -14.29
N ILE A 766 41.05 -1.88 -14.03
CA ILE A 766 41.21 -0.42 -14.24
C ILE A 766 40.86 -0.06 -15.68
N VAL A 767 41.50 -0.66 -16.68
CA VAL A 767 41.29 -0.35 -18.10
C VAL A 767 39.82 -0.48 -18.51
N THR A 768 39.06 -1.40 -17.91
CA THR A 768 37.61 -1.56 -18.21
C THR A 768 36.80 -0.30 -17.90
N TYR A 769 37.11 0.41 -16.81
CA TYR A 769 36.46 1.68 -16.47
C TYR A 769 36.83 2.83 -17.42
N TYR A 770 37.92 2.68 -18.18
CA TYR A 770 38.48 3.70 -19.06
C TYR A 770 38.15 3.51 -20.54
N LEU A 771 37.67 2.32 -20.97
CA LEU A 771 37.36 2.03 -22.38
C LEU A 771 36.30 2.98 -22.98
N ALA A 772 35.40 3.52 -22.15
CA ALA A 772 34.37 4.48 -22.59
C ALA A 772 34.87 5.94 -22.66
N GLU A 773 36.09 6.25 -22.18
CA GLU A 773 36.59 7.61 -21.99
C GLU A 773 38.05 7.77 -22.49
N PRO A 774 38.27 7.92 -23.81
CA PRO A 774 39.61 7.89 -24.43
C PRO A 774 40.60 8.90 -23.85
N ASP A 775 40.17 10.13 -23.58
CA ASP A 775 41.02 11.21 -23.04
C ASP A 775 41.61 10.84 -21.67
N LYS A 776 40.83 10.10 -20.85
CA LYS A 776 41.27 9.64 -19.54
C LYS A 776 42.19 8.43 -19.66
N LEU A 777 42.00 7.58 -20.66
CA LEU A 777 42.89 6.45 -20.93
C LEU A 777 44.31 6.92 -21.28
N GLN A 778 44.44 8.05 -21.99
CA GLN A 778 45.75 8.69 -22.22
C GLN A 778 46.42 9.13 -20.91
N LEU A 779 45.67 9.70 -19.95
CA LEU A 779 46.20 10.08 -18.63
C LEU A 779 46.67 8.87 -17.82
N LEU A 780 45.94 7.75 -17.91
CA LEU A 780 46.35 6.48 -17.30
C LEU A 780 47.67 5.96 -17.91
N ILE A 781 47.81 5.98 -19.24
CA ILE A 781 49.04 5.57 -19.93
C ILE A 781 50.21 6.49 -19.53
N LYS A 782 49.99 7.81 -19.44
CA LYS A 782 51.02 8.77 -18.98
C LYS A 782 51.49 8.48 -17.56
N TRP A 783 50.59 8.10 -16.65
CA TRP A 783 50.92 7.80 -15.25
C TRP A 783 51.87 6.61 -15.08
N PHE A 784 51.80 5.61 -15.97
CA PHE A 784 52.73 4.46 -15.99
C PHE A 784 54.13 4.78 -16.55
N SER A 785 54.38 6.04 -16.93
CA SER A 785 55.53 6.50 -17.74
C SER A 785 55.53 5.86 -19.13
N PRO A 786 55.24 6.64 -20.21
CA PRO A 786 55.06 6.08 -21.54
C PRO A 786 56.36 5.47 -22.06
N SER A 787 56.44 4.15 -22.03
CA SER A 787 57.51 3.34 -22.62
C SER A 787 56.90 2.38 -23.63
N ILE A 788 57.69 1.96 -24.62
CA ILE A 788 57.27 0.98 -25.63
C ILE A 788 56.75 -0.30 -24.96
N TYR A 789 57.39 -0.73 -23.87
CA TYR A 789 56.93 -1.84 -23.03
C TYR A 789 55.53 -1.56 -22.43
N ALA A 790 55.34 -0.38 -21.83
CA ALA A 790 54.07 -0.07 -21.17
C ALA A 790 52.89 -0.03 -22.16
N ILE A 791 53.14 0.62 -23.30
CA ILE A 791 52.24 0.71 -24.46
C ILE A 791 51.86 -0.69 -24.98
N THR A 792 52.83 -1.59 -25.11
CA THR A 792 52.62 -2.94 -25.67
C THR A 792 51.72 -3.78 -24.77
N ASN A 793 51.92 -3.75 -23.45
CA ASN A 793 51.06 -4.45 -22.49
C ASN A 793 49.61 -3.91 -22.53
N PHE A 794 49.40 -2.60 -22.57
CA PHE A 794 48.05 -2.02 -22.71
C PHE A 794 47.36 -2.48 -24.00
N LYS A 795 48.10 -2.57 -25.11
CA LYS A 795 47.58 -3.10 -26.38
C LYS A 795 47.12 -4.56 -26.24
N GLU A 796 47.93 -5.43 -25.62
CA GLU A 796 47.58 -6.84 -25.39
C GLU A 796 46.34 -7.00 -24.46
N ILE A 797 46.25 -6.20 -23.40
CA ILE A 797 45.11 -6.19 -22.47
C ILE A 797 43.80 -5.80 -23.18
N ILE A 798 43.86 -4.79 -24.06
CA ILE A 798 42.69 -4.30 -24.81
C ILE A 798 42.31 -5.29 -25.93
N SER A 799 43.28 -5.81 -26.69
CA SER A 799 43.03 -6.76 -27.78
C SER A 799 42.38 -8.08 -27.31
N ASN A 800 42.65 -8.52 -26.07
CA ASN A 800 42.02 -9.71 -25.50
C ASN A 800 40.54 -9.53 -25.08
N LYS A 801 39.99 -8.30 -25.09
CA LYS A 801 38.57 -8.04 -24.79
C LYS A 801 37.77 -7.76 -26.06
N SER A 802 37.23 -8.83 -26.64
CA SER A 802 36.62 -8.94 -27.98
C SER A 802 35.37 -8.10 -28.31
N TYR A 803 35.01 -7.08 -27.51
CA TYR A 803 33.73 -6.37 -27.61
C TYR A 803 33.78 -4.86 -27.91
N TYR A 804 34.96 -4.24 -28.09
CA TYR A 804 35.08 -2.78 -28.31
C TYR A 804 36.05 -2.40 -29.44
N SER A 805 35.63 -2.60 -30.70
CA SER A 805 36.39 -2.15 -31.89
C SER A 805 36.57 -0.63 -31.98
N TYR A 806 35.62 0.15 -31.46
CA TYR A 806 35.64 1.62 -31.51
C TYR A 806 36.79 2.28 -30.72
N CYS A 807 37.43 1.57 -29.79
CA CYS A 807 38.57 2.12 -29.04
C CYS A 807 39.90 2.09 -29.83
N SER A 808 40.00 1.28 -30.91
CA SER A 808 41.26 1.10 -31.64
C SER A 808 41.76 2.40 -32.25
N GLU A 809 40.97 3.06 -33.10
CA GLU A 809 41.42 4.25 -33.85
C GLU A 809 41.88 5.41 -32.98
N SER A 810 41.29 5.59 -31.79
CA SER A 810 41.70 6.66 -30.87
C SER A 810 42.96 6.29 -30.07
N LEU A 811 43.20 4.99 -29.84
CA LEU A 811 44.43 4.49 -29.26
C LEU A 811 45.56 4.54 -30.29
N ASP A 812 45.32 4.03 -31.51
CA ASP A 812 46.25 4.01 -32.63
C ASP A 812 46.72 5.43 -33.02
N ARG A 813 45.84 6.44 -32.94
CA ARG A 813 46.20 7.85 -33.13
C ARG A 813 47.10 8.40 -32.04
N TYR A 814 46.81 8.11 -30.77
CA TYR A 814 47.66 8.50 -29.64
C TYR A 814 49.01 7.75 -29.65
N LEU A 815 49.03 6.51 -30.15
CA LEU A 815 50.25 5.75 -30.40
C LEU A 815 51.08 6.39 -31.51
N GLN A 816 50.47 6.84 -32.61
CA GLN A 816 51.15 7.64 -33.63
C GLN A 816 51.73 8.94 -33.04
N GLU A 817 51.00 9.66 -32.19
CA GLU A 817 51.52 10.85 -31.51
C GLU A 817 52.72 10.52 -30.60
N CYS A 818 52.67 9.41 -29.84
CA CYS A 818 53.78 8.99 -28.96
C CYS A 818 55.00 8.46 -29.74
N GLU A 819 54.79 7.69 -30.80
CA GLU A 819 55.84 7.22 -31.70
C GLU A 819 56.50 8.39 -32.43
N ASN A 820 55.72 9.38 -32.90
CA ASN A 820 56.26 10.60 -33.48
C ASN A 820 57.08 11.43 -32.47
N ILE A 821 56.70 11.44 -31.19
CA ILE A 821 57.48 12.11 -30.13
C ILE A 821 58.79 11.37 -29.84
N ASP A 822 58.79 10.04 -29.68
CA ASP A 822 60.02 9.26 -29.47
C ASP A 822 60.94 9.28 -30.71
N HIS A 823 60.35 9.36 -31.92
CA HIS A 823 61.09 9.51 -33.16
C HIS A 823 61.61 10.93 -33.38
N SER A 824 60.88 11.98 -32.93
CA SER A 824 61.40 13.36 -32.86
C SER A 824 62.57 13.41 -31.90
N ILE A 825 62.41 12.97 -30.65
CA ILE A 825 63.48 12.99 -29.64
C ILE A 825 64.71 12.22 -30.13
N LYS A 826 64.54 11.05 -30.78
CA LYS A 826 65.67 10.33 -31.40
C LYS A 826 66.29 11.06 -32.58
N ASN A 827 65.52 11.74 -33.42
CA ASN A 827 66.05 12.52 -34.53
C ASN A 827 66.72 13.80 -34.04
N ASP A 828 66.16 14.52 -33.08
CA ASP A 828 66.73 15.72 -32.46
C ASP A 828 68.03 15.38 -31.73
N VAL A 829 68.06 14.29 -30.93
CA VAL A 829 69.29 13.80 -30.29
C VAL A 829 70.30 13.32 -31.35
N LYS A 830 69.85 12.69 -32.43
CA LYS A 830 70.74 12.24 -33.51
C LYS A 830 71.31 13.42 -34.29
N ASP A 831 70.52 14.43 -34.65
CA ASP A 831 70.96 15.65 -35.33
C ASP A 831 71.86 16.48 -34.42
N ILE A 832 71.61 16.54 -33.11
CA ILE A 832 72.52 17.13 -32.13
C ILE A 832 73.84 16.35 -32.08
N VAL A 833 73.81 15.01 -32.05
CA VAL A 833 75.02 14.16 -32.04
C VAL A 833 75.79 14.22 -33.37
N GLU A 834 75.12 14.25 -34.52
CA GLU A 834 75.74 14.39 -35.84
C GLU A 834 76.30 15.80 -36.06
N ASN A 835 75.62 16.86 -35.60
CA ASN A 835 76.19 18.22 -35.58
C ASN A 835 77.36 18.34 -34.58
N LEU A 836 77.32 17.67 -33.43
CA LEU A 836 78.45 17.61 -32.49
C LEU A 836 79.64 16.89 -33.12
N LEU A 837 79.43 15.76 -33.80
CA LEU A 837 80.48 15.02 -34.51
C LEU A 837 81.09 15.84 -35.66
N LEU A 838 80.26 16.49 -36.49
CA LEU A 838 80.73 17.38 -37.57
C LEU A 838 81.50 18.60 -37.06
N ASN A 839 81.12 19.16 -35.91
CA ASN A 839 81.87 20.26 -35.29
C ASN A 839 83.17 19.77 -34.65
N VAL A 840 83.20 18.55 -34.09
CA VAL A 840 84.42 17.95 -33.52
C VAL A 840 85.43 17.57 -34.60
N GLU A 841 84.99 17.02 -35.75
CA GLU A 841 85.90 16.67 -36.85
C GLU A 841 86.54 17.90 -37.54
N ASN A 842 85.89 19.06 -37.50
CA ASN A 842 86.46 20.32 -38.01
C ASN A 842 87.45 21.00 -37.05
N ILE A 843 87.54 20.57 -35.77
CA ILE A 843 88.45 21.17 -34.78
C ILE A 843 89.73 20.32 -34.66
N THR A 844 90.55 20.35 -35.71
CA THR A 844 91.91 19.77 -35.73
C THR A 844 93.00 20.82 -35.98
N SER A 845 92.93 21.97 -35.30
CA SER A 845 94.12 22.75 -34.93
C SER A 845 93.80 23.74 -33.79
N ASN A 846 94.80 24.05 -32.95
CA ASN A 846 94.65 24.77 -31.68
C ASN A 846 93.90 26.11 -31.79
N ASP A 847 92.78 26.26 -31.08
CA ASP A 847 92.30 27.58 -30.67
C ASP A 847 91.46 27.55 -29.38
N GLN A 848 91.67 28.51 -28.48
CA GLN A 848 91.01 28.60 -27.17
C GLN A 848 89.47 28.80 -27.30
N SER A 849 89.04 29.30 -28.46
CA SER A 849 87.63 29.45 -28.86
C SER A 849 86.83 28.14 -28.75
N ALA A 850 87.42 27.00 -29.12
CA ALA A 850 86.74 25.70 -29.12
C ALA A 850 86.30 25.25 -27.72
N VAL A 851 87.08 25.58 -26.68
CA VAL A 851 86.78 25.21 -25.28
C VAL A 851 85.56 25.97 -24.76
N ASN A 852 85.40 27.24 -25.15
CA ASN A 852 84.23 28.04 -24.75
C ASN A 852 82.95 27.56 -25.44
N ALA A 853 83.03 27.20 -26.73
CA ALA A 853 81.88 26.64 -27.46
C ALA A 853 81.39 25.31 -26.85
N ILE A 854 82.31 24.44 -26.44
CA ILE A 854 81.97 23.19 -25.72
C ILE A 854 81.36 23.51 -24.34
N GLY A 855 81.84 24.57 -23.66
CA GLY A 855 81.31 25.03 -22.38
C GLY A 855 79.87 25.55 -22.45
N GLU A 856 79.50 26.28 -23.49
CA GLU A 856 78.10 26.73 -23.70
C GLU A 856 77.18 25.57 -24.16
N LEU A 857 77.70 24.61 -24.94
CA LEU A 857 76.94 23.42 -25.33
C LEU A 857 76.59 22.52 -24.13
N ALA A 858 77.50 22.37 -23.17
CA ALA A 858 77.25 21.61 -21.94
C ALA A 858 76.31 22.31 -20.93
N LEU A 859 75.88 23.55 -21.23
CA LEU A 859 74.98 24.37 -20.40
C LEU A 859 73.54 24.44 -20.97
N ASN A 860 73.33 23.95 -22.20
CA ASN A 860 72.04 23.88 -22.88
C ASN A 860 71.46 22.45 -22.97
N ILE A 861 72.20 21.45 -22.49
CA ILE A 861 71.76 20.04 -22.29
C ILE A 861 71.40 19.85 -20.82
#